data_AF-A0A2A2WDP4-F1
#
_entry.id   AF-A0A2A2WDP4-F1
#
_cell.length_a   1.000
_cell.length_b   1.000
_cell.length_c   1.000
_cell.angle_alpha   90.00
_cell.angle_beta   90.00
_cell.angle_gamma   90.00
#
_symmetry.space_group_name_H-M   'P 1'
#
loop_
_entity.id
_entity.type
_entity.pdbx_description
1 polymer ?
#
loop_
_entity_poly.entity_id
_entity_poly.type
_entity_poly.pdbx_seq_one_letter_code
_entity_poly.pdbx_strand_id
1 'polypeptide(L)'
;MLSQTIRSCSVILLMTYCVSGAIVLPAAPPNATWFPETPGLPQPVGKTILTTSVEELFQAAEEVQPGGTILVADGHYMMPRFFAITTSNVTLRGQSGDRHKVILDGAASRHGELIGITGATGVTIADLTIQNVKWNGIKINSDRDADRVTIHNCVIHNVWQRGVKAPAMPEEKGDNGPRDCRIQFCLFYNDRAKQFSDDETDTTESYNGNYIGGIDVKNTLDWTISDNVFIGIQGRTREGRGCIYISENGRGCRIERNIFIDCDIAIALGNPSLGYSPLQAINCVAQNNFVSQCPETGILACYTRSCQILNNTVVEPNSRMRRLIWVQKSNDGLRVEKNLLIGAPPQIASESQIVRSGNVVRDEWAERKVGAGQNFLSPSAVTQAIELPQKLKADRKQAATDRIKPGIQPPQVLAAMRQVHERFDGQSGYVAQFGDSITHSMAFWTPIGWDEPQRYLTHDDGLPNRPKKMRWRDYVKGTRDKGPEHGNYSGWRVGQVLKAVDNVLEKQKPEAAIIMVGTNDISGGRVPEGYRAGLEEVVRRCMAAHCVPILNTIAPRRGHDEAVDDANKIIRAIARQQQIPLADFHAECLRVRPGHSWDGTIISVDGVHPSGGASNNYSDENLKHCGYALRNWVNFLVYRQLYFHVFAAESPTD
;
A
#
# COMPACT_ATOMS: atom_id res chain seq x y z
N MET A 1 -8.91 73.63 -15.10
CA MET A 1 -8.05 72.71 -15.86
C MET A 1 -7.17 71.99 -14.85
N LEU A 2 -7.47 70.71 -14.59
CA LEU A 2 -6.64 69.55 -14.99
C LEU A 2 -5.27 69.59 -14.29
N SER A 3 -4.90 68.67 -13.40
CA SER A 3 -4.85 67.22 -13.60
C SER A 3 -4.71 66.51 -12.25
N GLN A 4 -5.61 65.55 -11.95
CA GLN A 4 -5.50 64.64 -10.81
C GLN A 4 -4.94 63.30 -11.28
N THR A 5 -3.90 62.87 -10.56
CA THR A 5 -3.16 61.62 -10.73
C THR A 5 -3.97 60.44 -10.20
N ILE A 6 -4.34 59.48 -11.06
CA ILE A 6 -4.91 58.20 -10.63
C ILE A 6 -3.80 57.14 -10.67
N ARG A 7 -3.43 56.65 -9.47
CA ARG A 7 -2.67 55.41 -9.29
C ARG A 7 -3.61 54.23 -9.52
N SER A 8 -3.30 53.38 -10.49
CA SER A 8 -3.98 52.09 -10.67
C SER A 8 -3.33 51.03 -9.76
N CYS A 9 -4.10 50.49 -8.82
CA CYS A 9 -3.74 49.31 -8.03
C CYS A 9 -3.97 48.06 -8.88
N SER A 10 -2.91 47.33 -9.19
CA SER A 10 -3.00 45.97 -9.73
C SER A 10 -3.36 45.00 -8.59
N VAL A 11 -4.57 44.43 -8.64
CA VAL A 11 -4.99 43.32 -7.78
C VAL A 11 -4.36 42.04 -8.33
N ILE A 12 -3.37 41.50 -7.62
CA ILE A 12 -2.81 40.18 -7.89
C ILE A 12 -3.75 39.15 -7.27
N LEU A 13 -4.52 38.45 -8.11
CA LEU A 13 -5.35 37.33 -7.73
C LEU A 13 -4.45 36.08 -7.57
N LEU A 14 -3.97 35.81 -6.35
CA LEU A 14 -3.35 34.52 -6.03
C LEU A 14 -4.43 33.44 -5.99
N MET A 15 -4.57 32.67 -7.07
CA MET A 15 -5.27 31.38 -7.04
C MET A 15 -4.38 30.36 -6.33
N THR A 16 -4.63 30.16 -5.05
CA THR A 16 -4.05 29.06 -4.28
C THR A 16 -4.72 27.76 -4.73
N TYR A 17 -4.05 26.99 -5.57
CA TYR A 17 -4.45 25.60 -5.85
C TYR A 17 -4.22 24.76 -4.58
N CYS A 18 -5.28 24.52 -3.82
CA CYS A 18 -5.29 23.46 -2.81
C CYS A 18 -5.27 22.11 -3.55
N VAL A 19 -4.08 21.55 -3.72
CA VAL A 19 -3.91 20.14 -4.11
C VAL A 19 -4.31 19.30 -2.90
N SER A 20 -5.59 18.93 -2.84
CA SER A 20 -6.06 17.87 -1.93
C SER A 20 -5.51 16.54 -2.44
N GLY A 21 -4.31 16.17 -2.01
CA GLY A 21 -3.78 14.83 -2.21
C GLY A 21 -4.66 13.83 -1.47
N ALA A 22 -5.49 13.08 -2.19
CA ALA A 22 -6.19 11.94 -1.63
C ALA A 22 -5.14 10.88 -1.24
N ILE A 23 -4.95 10.67 0.06
CA ILE A 23 -4.03 9.66 0.59
C ILE A 23 -4.74 8.30 0.54
N VAL A 24 -4.26 7.44 -0.35
CA VAL A 24 -4.72 6.06 -0.58
C VAL A 24 -4.05 5.15 0.45
N LEU A 25 -4.81 4.33 1.20
CA LEU A 25 -4.21 3.20 1.93
C LEU A 25 -3.48 2.30 0.94
N PRO A 26 -2.44 1.55 1.36
CA PRO A 26 -2.08 0.37 0.59
C PRO A 26 -3.34 -0.52 0.53
N ALA A 27 -3.84 -0.72 -0.68
CA ALA A 27 -4.90 -1.69 -0.90
C ALA A 27 -4.34 -3.08 -0.55
N ALA A 28 -5.22 -4.02 -0.20
CA ALA A 28 -4.81 -5.43 -0.15
C ALA A 28 -4.05 -5.76 -1.47
N PRO A 29 -2.97 -6.55 -1.41
CA PRO A 29 -2.22 -6.92 -2.60
C PRO A 29 -3.17 -7.43 -3.69
N PRO A 30 -3.00 -7.02 -4.96
CA PRO A 30 -3.80 -7.55 -6.04
C PRO A 30 -3.75 -9.08 -6.02
N ASN A 31 -4.92 -9.69 -6.05
CA ASN A 31 -5.07 -11.14 -6.08
C ASN A 31 -6.20 -11.50 -7.03
N ALA A 32 -5.96 -12.51 -7.87
CA ALA A 32 -6.98 -13.10 -8.70
C ALA A 32 -6.69 -14.59 -8.90
N THR A 33 -7.75 -15.38 -9.01
CA THR A 33 -7.67 -16.85 -9.15
C THR A 33 -7.02 -17.31 -10.46
N TRP A 34 -6.87 -16.42 -11.43
CA TRP A 34 -6.20 -16.68 -12.71
C TRP A 34 -4.74 -16.23 -12.73
N PHE A 35 -4.21 -15.70 -11.62
CA PHE A 35 -2.76 -15.49 -11.52
C PHE A 35 -2.03 -16.83 -11.65
N PRO A 36 -0.79 -16.84 -12.16
CA PRO A 36 -0.02 -18.07 -12.28
C PRO A 36 0.11 -18.81 -10.95
N GLU A 37 -0.23 -20.10 -10.95
CA GLU A 37 -0.02 -20.96 -9.79
C GLU A 37 1.48 -21.16 -9.56
N THR A 38 1.95 -20.84 -8.34
CA THR A 38 3.35 -20.98 -7.99
C THR A 38 3.66 -22.41 -7.52
N PRO A 39 4.58 -23.14 -8.17
CA PRO A 39 5.13 -24.37 -7.61
C PRO A 39 5.92 -24.07 -6.33
N GLY A 40 5.65 -24.80 -5.25
CA GLY A 40 6.44 -24.66 -4.02
C GLY A 40 7.90 -25.05 -4.25
N LEU A 41 8.84 -24.29 -3.67
CA LEU A 41 10.25 -24.70 -3.66
C LEU A 41 10.45 -25.94 -2.78
N PRO A 42 11.41 -26.82 -3.11
CA PRO A 42 11.80 -27.94 -2.26
C PRO A 42 12.14 -27.50 -0.84
N GLN A 43 12.07 -28.43 0.12
CA GLN A 43 12.55 -28.17 1.47
C GLN A 43 14.02 -27.73 1.45
N PRO A 44 14.45 -26.79 2.33
CA PRO A 44 15.84 -26.38 2.42
C PRO A 44 16.78 -27.57 2.55
N VAL A 45 17.89 -27.54 1.80
CA VAL A 45 18.97 -28.51 1.90
C VAL A 45 20.19 -27.80 2.51
N GLY A 46 21.00 -28.50 3.30
CA GLY A 46 22.17 -27.93 3.95
C GLY A 46 21.86 -27.16 5.25
N LYS A 47 22.80 -26.33 5.69
CA LYS A 47 22.66 -25.56 6.94
C LYS A 47 21.58 -24.49 6.77
N THR A 48 20.60 -24.48 7.67
CA THR A 48 19.57 -23.44 7.73
C THR A 48 19.82 -22.51 8.92
N ILE A 49 19.73 -21.20 8.68
CA ILE A 49 19.76 -20.15 9.71
C ILE A 49 18.38 -19.51 9.73
N LEU A 50 17.62 -19.73 10.81
CA LEU A 50 16.33 -19.07 11.02
C LEU A 50 16.56 -17.64 11.50
N THR A 51 15.86 -16.68 10.92
CA THR A 51 15.93 -15.27 11.31
C THR A 51 14.54 -14.74 11.67
N THR A 52 14.46 -14.05 12.80
CA THR A 52 13.21 -13.51 13.37
C THR A 52 13.27 -11.99 13.56
N SER A 53 14.45 -11.39 13.41
CA SER A 53 14.69 -9.95 13.48
C SER A 53 15.53 -9.45 12.29
N VAL A 54 15.59 -8.13 12.12
CA VAL A 54 16.44 -7.50 11.10
C VAL A 54 17.91 -7.76 11.40
N GLU A 55 18.33 -7.65 12.67
CA GLU A 55 19.70 -7.88 13.10
C GLU A 55 20.15 -9.31 12.77
N GLU A 56 19.32 -10.30 13.10
CA GLU A 56 19.56 -11.72 12.77
C GLU A 56 19.62 -11.95 11.26
N LEU A 57 18.78 -11.26 10.47
CA LEU A 57 18.80 -11.35 9.01
C LEU A 57 20.14 -10.89 8.43
N PHE A 58 20.64 -9.72 8.87
CA PHE A 58 21.95 -9.21 8.44
C PHE A 58 23.09 -10.11 8.89
N GLN A 59 23.08 -10.59 10.14
CA GLN A 59 24.09 -11.51 10.65
C GLN A 59 24.09 -12.84 9.89
N ALA A 60 22.91 -13.39 9.56
CA ALA A 60 22.80 -14.62 8.79
C ALA A 60 23.43 -14.50 7.40
N ALA A 61 23.36 -13.34 6.75
CA ALA A 61 24.02 -13.09 5.47
C ALA A 61 25.55 -13.13 5.56
N GLU A 62 26.11 -12.74 6.70
CA GLU A 62 27.55 -12.78 6.97
C GLU A 62 28.02 -14.21 7.32
N GLU A 63 27.19 -15.00 7.99
CA GLU A 63 27.56 -16.33 8.50
C GLU A 63 27.21 -17.50 7.58
N VAL A 64 26.20 -17.33 6.72
CA VAL A 64 25.72 -18.42 5.85
C VAL A 64 26.85 -18.94 4.97
N GLN A 65 26.96 -20.26 4.91
CA GLN A 65 27.95 -20.95 4.08
C GLN A 65 27.33 -21.30 2.71
N PRO A 66 28.16 -21.51 1.66
CA PRO A 66 27.65 -21.95 0.37
C PRO A 66 26.76 -23.19 0.47
N GLY A 67 25.62 -23.18 -0.22
CA GLY A 67 24.59 -24.23 -0.11
C GLY A 67 23.64 -24.06 1.07
N GLY A 68 23.83 -23.04 1.92
CA GLY A 68 22.97 -22.77 3.07
C GLY A 68 21.69 -22.01 2.73
N THR A 69 20.75 -22.03 3.68
CA THR A 69 19.48 -21.30 3.59
C THR A 69 19.35 -20.31 4.74
N ILE A 70 19.06 -19.05 4.43
CA ILE A 70 18.55 -18.06 5.35
C ILE A 70 17.02 -18.15 5.29
N LEU A 71 16.42 -18.69 6.34
CA LEU A 71 14.98 -18.89 6.47
C LEU A 71 14.40 -17.77 7.32
N VAL A 72 13.48 -16.99 6.77
CA VAL A 72 12.94 -15.80 7.44
C VAL A 72 11.56 -16.11 7.99
N ALA A 73 11.36 -15.94 9.30
CA ALA A 73 10.06 -16.12 9.92
C ALA A 73 9.02 -15.12 9.38
N ASP A 74 7.75 -15.47 9.50
CA ASP A 74 6.65 -14.54 9.17
C ASP A 74 6.80 -13.26 10.01
N GLY A 75 6.78 -12.11 9.36
CA GLY A 75 7.01 -10.83 10.00
C GLY A 75 7.22 -9.69 9.02
N HIS A 76 7.22 -8.47 9.57
CA HIS A 76 7.51 -7.25 8.83
C HIS A 76 8.85 -6.67 9.32
N TYR A 77 9.81 -6.62 8.41
CA TYR A 77 11.21 -6.28 8.64
C TYR A 77 11.51 -4.90 8.04
N MET A 78 11.63 -3.90 8.90
CA MET A 78 12.00 -2.55 8.48
C MET A 78 13.51 -2.47 8.23
N MET A 79 13.90 -2.46 6.96
CA MET A 79 15.29 -2.56 6.55
C MET A 79 16.00 -1.20 6.70
N PRO A 80 17.04 -1.09 7.55
CA PRO A 80 17.72 0.18 7.79
C PRO A 80 18.69 0.57 6.68
N ARG A 81 19.06 -0.39 5.83
CA ARG A 81 20.07 -0.24 4.77
C ARG A 81 19.95 -1.36 3.75
N PHE A 82 20.69 -1.19 2.65
CA PHE A 82 20.96 -2.22 1.65
C PHE A 82 21.46 -3.54 2.28
N PHE A 83 20.80 -4.64 1.92
CA PHE A 83 21.09 -6.00 2.33
C PHE A 83 21.83 -6.73 1.20
N ALA A 84 23.08 -7.11 1.44
CA ALA A 84 23.94 -7.73 0.43
C ALA A 84 24.09 -9.23 0.70
N ILE A 85 23.88 -10.04 -0.34
CA ILE A 85 24.22 -11.46 -0.37
C ILE A 85 25.52 -11.60 -1.18
N THR A 86 26.59 -12.02 -0.51
CA THR A 86 27.92 -12.18 -1.10
C THR A 86 28.40 -13.63 -1.16
N THR A 87 27.61 -14.56 -0.62
CA THR A 87 27.93 -15.99 -0.61
C THR A 87 27.18 -16.71 -1.72
N SER A 88 27.89 -17.51 -2.50
CA SER A 88 27.31 -18.29 -3.60
C SER A 88 26.44 -19.46 -3.11
N ASN A 89 25.48 -19.88 -3.92
CA ASN A 89 24.57 -21.00 -3.68
C ASN A 89 23.75 -20.84 -2.38
N VAL A 90 23.41 -19.61 -2.01
CA VAL A 90 22.58 -19.32 -0.84
C VAL A 90 21.13 -19.14 -1.25
N THR A 91 20.20 -19.66 -0.43
CA THR A 91 18.77 -19.37 -0.55
C THR A 91 18.34 -18.43 0.57
N LEU A 92 17.78 -17.27 0.23
CA LEU A 92 17.01 -16.41 1.14
C LEU A 92 15.53 -16.68 0.86
N ARG A 93 14.77 -17.18 1.85
CA ARG A 93 13.34 -17.44 1.65
C ARG A 93 12.47 -17.27 2.90
N GLY A 94 11.20 -16.93 2.69
CA GLY A 94 10.21 -16.95 3.75
C GLY A 94 9.90 -18.36 4.26
N GLN A 95 9.67 -18.49 5.56
CA GLN A 95 9.48 -19.76 6.26
C GLN A 95 8.20 -20.48 5.86
N SER A 96 7.10 -19.74 5.71
CA SER A 96 5.78 -20.29 5.40
C SER A 96 5.59 -20.62 3.91
N GLY A 97 6.46 -20.11 3.04
CA GLY A 97 6.23 -20.13 1.59
C GLY A 97 5.20 -19.09 1.10
N ASP A 98 4.59 -18.33 2.02
CA ASP A 98 3.63 -17.29 1.71
C ASP A 98 4.35 -15.95 1.53
N ARG A 99 4.41 -15.50 0.27
CA ARG A 99 5.07 -14.26 -0.14
C ARG A 99 4.55 -13.01 0.58
N HIS A 100 3.34 -13.03 1.13
CA HIS A 100 2.73 -11.90 1.82
C HIS A 100 3.05 -11.85 3.32
N LYS A 101 3.64 -12.90 3.89
CA LYS A 101 3.92 -12.98 5.33
C LYS A 101 5.32 -12.57 5.73
N VAL A 102 6.27 -12.54 4.80
CA VAL A 102 7.60 -11.97 5.03
C VAL A 102 7.73 -10.69 4.22
N ILE A 103 7.76 -9.55 4.89
CA ILE A 103 7.84 -8.23 4.25
C ILE A 103 9.18 -7.59 4.59
N LEU A 104 10.02 -7.37 3.58
CA LEU A 104 11.24 -6.59 3.66
C LEU A 104 10.94 -5.18 3.13
N ASP A 105 10.82 -4.21 4.04
CA ASP A 105 10.35 -2.86 3.71
C ASP A 105 11.52 -1.86 3.73
N GLY A 106 11.66 -1.10 2.65
CA GLY A 106 12.72 -0.11 2.43
C GLY A 106 12.37 1.31 2.87
N ALA A 107 11.19 1.58 3.42
CA ALA A 107 10.71 2.92 3.75
C ALA A 107 11.64 3.67 4.74
N ALA A 108 12.32 2.95 5.63
CA ALA A 108 13.27 3.48 6.59
C ALA A 108 14.75 3.32 6.15
N SER A 109 14.99 2.76 4.95
CA SER A 109 16.35 2.52 4.46
C SER A 109 17.05 3.84 4.14
N ARG A 110 18.29 3.96 4.60
CA ARG A 110 19.17 5.08 4.22
C ARG A 110 19.69 4.98 2.78
N HIS A 111 19.54 3.83 2.13
CA HIS A 111 19.93 3.60 0.74
C HIS A 111 18.69 3.49 -0.15
N GLY A 112 18.79 3.96 -1.40
CA GLY A 112 17.67 3.86 -2.35
C GLY A 112 17.46 2.47 -2.96
N GLU A 113 18.41 1.55 -2.80
CA GLU A 113 18.29 0.14 -3.22
C GLU A 113 18.13 -0.76 -1.98
N LEU A 114 17.46 -1.91 -2.12
CA LEU A 114 17.15 -2.78 -0.97
C LEU A 114 18.00 -4.05 -0.89
N ILE A 115 17.90 -4.96 -1.88
CA ILE A 115 18.63 -6.23 -1.87
C ILE A 115 19.65 -6.25 -3.01
N GLY A 116 20.86 -6.73 -2.73
CA GLY A 116 21.93 -6.91 -3.71
C GLY A 116 22.55 -8.28 -3.69
N ILE A 117 22.78 -8.85 -4.87
CA ILE A 117 23.66 -10.00 -5.05
C ILE A 117 24.99 -9.50 -5.60
N THR A 118 26.10 -9.76 -4.92
CA THR A 118 27.43 -9.22 -5.30
C THR A 118 28.50 -10.28 -5.12
N GLY A 119 29.31 -10.56 -6.15
CA GLY A 119 30.39 -11.55 -6.08
C GLY A 119 29.90 -12.98 -5.83
N ALA A 120 28.62 -13.26 -6.12
CA ALA A 120 27.95 -14.49 -5.73
C ALA A 120 27.14 -15.05 -6.88
N THR A 121 27.18 -16.38 -7.04
CA THR A 121 26.41 -17.10 -8.06
C THR A 121 25.47 -18.12 -7.46
N GLY A 122 24.38 -18.46 -8.16
CA GLY A 122 23.45 -19.50 -7.71
C GLY A 122 22.57 -19.08 -6.51
N VAL A 123 22.42 -17.77 -6.29
CA VAL A 123 21.59 -17.24 -5.20
C VAL A 123 20.11 -17.38 -5.55
N THR A 124 19.30 -17.84 -4.60
CA THR A 124 17.84 -17.86 -4.71
C THR A 124 17.21 -16.90 -3.71
N ILE A 125 16.29 -16.05 -4.17
CA ILE A 125 15.43 -15.19 -3.33
C ILE A 125 14.00 -15.61 -3.57
N ALA A 126 13.29 -16.02 -2.53
CA ALA A 126 11.94 -16.55 -2.69
C ALA A 126 10.96 -16.28 -1.55
N ASP A 127 9.67 -16.42 -1.86
CA ASP A 127 8.59 -16.50 -0.86
C ASP A 127 8.54 -15.28 0.08
N LEU A 128 8.79 -14.07 -0.45
CA LEU A 128 8.81 -12.83 0.33
C LEU A 128 8.34 -11.61 -0.48
N THR A 129 8.01 -10.54 0.24
CA THR A 129 7.68 -9.22 -0.29
C THR A 129 8.85 -8.26 -0.09
N ILE A 130 9.15 -7.48 -1.12
CA ILE A 130 10.01 -6.30 -1.06
C ILE A 130 9.15 -5.08 -1.35
N GLN A 131 9.16 -4.08 -0.47
CA GLN A 131 8.32 -2.91 -0.66
C GLN A 131 8.94 -1.57 -0.29
N ASN A 132 8.33 -0.49 -0.80
CA ASN A 132 8.63 0.91 -0.48
C ASN A 132 10.10 1.28 -0.70
N VAL A 133 10.59 1.02 -1.91
CA VAL A 133 12.00 1.24 -2.29
C VAL A 133 12.10 2.40 -3.28
N LYS A 134 12.91 3.41 -2.95
CA LYS A 134 13.09 4.61 -3.79
C LYS A 134 13.59 4.29 -5.19
N TRP A 135 14.58 3.40 -5.31
CA TRP A 135 15.23 3.06 -6.57
C TRP A 135 14.97 1.61 -6.96
N ASN A 136 15.90 0.70 -6.64
CA ASN A 136 15.89 -0.66 -7.15
C ASN A 136 15.62 -1.68 -6.05
N GLY A 137 14.62 -2.55 -6.25
CA GLY A 137 14.19 -3.55 -5.27
C GLY A 137 15.25 -4.63 -5.07
N ILE A 138 15.50 -5.42 -6.12
CA ILE A 138 16.57 -6.42 -6.17
C ILE A 138 17.58 -6.02 -7.25
N LYS A 139 18.84 -5.90 -6.87
CA LYS A 139 19.94 -5.64 -7.79
C LYS A 139 20.84 -6.86 -7.91
N ILE A 140 20.91 -7.39 -9.12
CA ILE A 140 21.90 -8.39 -9.50
C ILE A 140 23.11 -7.59 -9.97
N ASN A 141 24.13 -7.43 -9.11
CA ASN A 141 25.36 -6.70 -9.48
C ASN A 141 26.21 -7.58 -10.40
N SER A 142 25.75 -7.78 -11.64
CA SER A 142 26.40 -8.60 -12.65
C SER A 142 27.76 -8.04 -13.05
N ASP A 143 27.94 -6.72 -12.99
CA ASP A 143 29.23 -6.03 -13.10
C ASP A 143 30.24 -6.45 -12.03
N ARG A 144 29.75 -7.06 -10.95
CA ARG A 144 30.51 -7.63 -9.84
C ARG A 144 30.29 -9.13 -9.71
N ASP A 145 30.26 -9.83 -10.85
CA ASP A 145 30.27 -11.29 -10.95
C ASP A 145 29.05 -12.00 -10.30
N ALA A 146 27.91 -11.31 -10.21
CA ALA A 146 26.64 -11.94 -9.84
C ALA A 146 26.01 -12.68 -11.04
N ASP A 147 25.72 -13.98 -10.87
CA ASP A 147 25.29 -14.87 -11.96
C ASP A 147 24.35 -16.00 -11.50
N ARG A 148 23.52 -16.57 -12.37
CA ARG A 148 22.60 -17.69 -12.07
C ARG A 148 21.66 -17.43 -10.89
N VAL A 149 21.17 -16.20 -10.77
CA VAL A 149 20.27 -15.78 -9.70
C VAL A 149 18.84 -16.22 -10.00
N THR A 150 18.14 -16.76 -9.01
CA THR A 150 16.72 -17.10 -9.09
C THR A 150 15.91 -16.20 -8.16
N ILE A 151 14.89 -15.52 -8.69
CA ILE A 151 13.89 -14.76 -7.96
C ILE A 151 12.55 -15.44 -8.20
N HIS A 152 11.93 -15.99 -7.15
CA HIS A 152 10.82 -16.92 -7.28
C HIS A 152 9.70 -16.62 -6.28
N ASN A 153 8.45 -16.50 -6.73
CA ASN A 153 7.31 -16.29 -5.84
C ASN A 153 7.43 -15.01 -4.97
N CYS A 154 8.10 -13.96 -5.46
CA CYS A 154 8.25 -12.72 -4.71
C CYS A 154 7.15 -11.71 -5.03
N VAL A 155 6.89 -10.80 -4.10
CA VAL A 155 6.17 -9.55 -4.37
C VAL A 155 7.16 -8.40 -4.43
N ILE A 156 7.02 -7.55 -5.43
CA ILE A 156 7.80 -6.32 -5.60
C ILE A 156 6.80 -5.16 -5.67
N HIS A 157 6.66 -4.44 -4.56
CA HIS A 157 5.58 -3.47 -4.34
C HIS A 157 6.11 -2.06 -4.10
N ASN A 158 5.61 -1.05 -4.82
CA ASN A 158 6.02 0.36 -4.64
C ASN A 158 7.55 0.53 -4.74
N VAL A 159 8.12 0.06 -5.86
CA VAL A 159 9.53 0.23 -6.21
C VAL A 159 9.64 1.23 -7.35
N TRP A 160 10.30 2.37 -7.10
CA TRP A 160 10.10 3.57 -7.92
C TRP A 160 11.15 3.81 -9.00
N GLN A 161 12.15 2.93 -9.14
CA GLN A 161 12.93 2.78 -10.37
C GLN A 161 12.74 1.40 -10.99
N ARG A 162 13.39 0.34 -10.49
CA ARG A 162 13.32 -1.01 -11.07
C ARG A 162 13.06 -2.05 -10.01
N GLY A 163 12.04 -2.87 -10.21
CA GLY A 163 11.80 -4.03 -9.36
C GLY A 163 13.01 -4.97 -9.32
N VAL A 164 13.55 -5.31 -10.49
CA VAL A 164 14.81 -6.05 -10.63
C VAL A 164 15.75 -5.32 -11.59
N LYS A 165 17.00 -5.10 -11.18
CA LYS A 165 18.03 -4.41 -11.97
C LYS A 165 19.26 -5.28 -12.17
N ALA A 166 19.76 -5.35 -13.39
CA ALA A 166 21.14 -5.74 -13.69
C ALA A 166 21.83 -4.57 -14.45
N PRO A 167 22.99 -4.07 -13.98
CA PRO A 167 23.70 -2.99 -14.65
C PRO A 167 24.40 -3.46 -15.92
N ALA A 168 24.91 -2.51 -16.71
CA ALA A 168 25.71 -2.82 -17.90
C ALA A 168 27.02 -3.48 -17.47
N MET A 169 27.49 -4.44 -18.25
CA MET A 169 28.79 -5.06 -18.02
C MET A 169 29.92 -4.12 -18.46
N PRO A 170 31.03 -4.05 -17.69
CA PRO A 170 32.24 -3.36 -18.13
C PRO A 170 32.74 -3.90 -19.48
N GLU A 171 33.29 -3.03 -20.34
CA GLU A 171 33.75 -3.42 -21.68
C GLU A 171 34.78 -4.55 -21.66
N GLU A 172 35.66 -4.56 -20.64
CA GLU A 172 36.69 -5.58 -20.44
C GLU A 172 36.13 -6.98 -20.14
N LYS A 173 34.87 -7.09 -19.69
CA LYS A 173 34.19 -8.39 -19.51
C LYS A 173 33.68 -8.96 -20.84
N GLY A 174 33.69 -8.16 -21.92
CA GLY A 174 33.28 -8.56 -23.26
C GLY A 174 31.87 -9.15 -23.29
N ASP A 175 31.73 -10.31 -23.91
CA ASP A 175 30.45 -11.03 -24.04
C ASP A 175 30.08 -11.88 -22.81
N ASN A 176 30.84 -11.83 -21.71
CA ASN A 176 30.60 -12.63 -20.50
C ASN A 176 29.56 -12.00 -19.56
N GLY A 177 28.34 -11.84 -20.04
CA GLY A 177 27.24 -11.34 -19.24
C GLY A 177 26.65 -12.36 -18.26
N PRO A 178 25.77 -11.94 -17.34
CA PRO A 178 25.13 -12.83 -16.39
C PRO A 178 24.27 -13.86 -17.15
N ARG A 179 24.46 -15.13 -16.84
CA ARG A 179 23.83 -16.31 -17.43
C ARG A 179 22.74 -16.92 -16.58
N ASP A 180 21.76 -17.53 -17.24
CA ASP A 180 20.81 -18.48 -16.65
C ASP A 180 20.07 -17.97 -15.40
N CYS A 181 19.89 -16.65 -15.26
CA CYS A 181 19.05 -16.09 -14.19
C CYS A 181 17.58 -16.33 -14.49
N ARG A 182 16.79 -16.48 -13.43
CA ARG A 182 15.37 -16.82 -13.49
C ARG A 182 14.56 -15.85 -12.65
N ILE A 183 13.51 -15.28 -13.23
CA ILE A 183 12.56 -14.42 -12.51
C ILE A 183 11.17 -14.98 -12.81
N GLN A 184 10.58 -15.66 -11.82
CA GLN A 184 9.41 -16.50 -12.06
C GLN A 184 8.35 -16.37 -10.97
N PHE A 185 7.08 -16.46 -11.37
CA PHE A 185 5.94 -16.45 -10.46
C PHE A 185 5.86 -15.22 -9.55
N CYS A 186 6.49 -14.10 -9.94
CA CYS A 186 6.54 -12.89 -9.13
C CYS A 186 5.38 -11.93 -9.46
N LEU A 187 4.97 -11.16 -8.45
CA LEU A 187 3.98 -10.10 -8.58
C LEU A 187 4.67 -8.74 -8.44
N PHE A 188 4.60 -7.92 -9.48
CA PHE A 188 5.07 -6.53 -9.50
C PHE A 188 3.86 -5.61 -9.51
N TYR A 189 3.71 -4.74 -8.52
CA TYR A 189 2.66 -3.74 -8.57
C TYR A 189 3.01 -2.46 -7.83
N ASN A 190 2.43 -1.34 -8.27
CA ASN A 190 2.46 -0.08 -7.53
C ASN A 190 1.03 0.37 -7.23
N ASP A 191 0.87 1.05 -6.10
CA ASP A 191 -0.45 1.55 -5.70
C ASP A 191 -0.92 2.70 -6.60
N ARG A 192 0.02 3.40 -7.23
CA ARG A 192 -0.23 4.54 -8.12
C ARG A 192 0.94 4.74 -9.08
N ALA A 193 0.72 5.58 -10.09
CA ALA A 193 1.79 6.13 -10.91
C ALA A 193 2.86 6.84 -10.08
N LYS A 194 4.12 6.80 -10.54
CA LYS A 194 5.27 7.48 -9.91
C LYS A 194 5.03 8.98 -9.76
N GLN A 195 5.53 9.54 -8.67
CA GLN A 195 5.59 10.97 -8.38
C GLN A 195 7.04 11.37 -8.10
N PHE A 196 7.34 12.67 -8.20
CA PHE A 196 8.70 13.18 -7.94
C PHE A 196 9.19 12.90 -6.51
N SER A 197 8.29 12.81 -5.54
CA SER A 197 8.63 12.52 -4.15
C SER A 197 9.14 11.10 -3.91
N ASP A 198 8.97 10.19 -4.88
CA ASP A 198 9.35 8.78 -4.74
C ASP A 198 10.82 8.49 -5.02
N ASP A 199 11.43 9.37 -5.80
CA ASP A 199 12.79 9.22 -6.31
C ASP A 199 13.34 10.62 -6.58
N GLU A 200 14.20 11.08 -5.69
CA GLU A 200 14.83 12.41 -5.75
C GLU A 200 15.69 12.61 -7.00
N THR A 201 16.04 11.55 -7.73
CA THR A 201 16.90 11.61 -8.92
C THR A 201 16.13 11.79 -10.23
N ASP A 202 14.81 11.62 -10.19
CA ASP A 202 13.94 11.73 -11.35
C ASP A 202 13.16 13.05 -11.29
N THR A 203 13.59 14.05 -12.08
CA THR A 203 13.07 15.42 -12.06
C THR A 203 12.52 15.81 -13.42
N THR A 204 11.97 17.02 -13.54
CA THR A 204 11.53 17.59 -14.82
C THR A 204 12.64 17.66 -15.87
N GLU A 205 13.90 17.77 -15.44
CA GLU A 205 15.08 17.90 -16.30
C GLU A 205 15.67 16.54 -16.72
N SER A 206 15.39 15.46 -16.00
CA SER A 206 15.91 14.12 -16.30
C SER A 206 14.89 13.27 -17.08
N TYR A 207 14.07 12.47 -16.39
CA TYR A 207 13.08 11.59 -17.02
C TYR A 207 11.64 12.01 -16.73
N ASN A 208 11.44 13.17 -16.10
CA ASN A 208 10.15 13.79 -15.85
C ASN A 208 9.20 12.92 -14.98
N GLY A 209 9.76 12.11 -14.09
CA GLY A 209 9.01 11.17 -13.25
C GLY A 209 8.68 9.85 -13.97
N ASN A 210 9.34 9.55 -15.09
CA ASN A 210 9.12 8.33 -15.88
C ASN A 210 10.30 7.36 -15.86
N TYR A 211 11.29 7.56 -14.99
CA TYR A 211 12.36 6.58 -14.79
C TYR A 211 11.91 5.40 -13.91
N ILE A 212 10.90 4.66 -14.39
CA ILE A 212 10.32 3.51 -13.70
C ILE A 212 10.11 2.34 -14.65
N GLY A 213 10.27 1.11 -14.17
CA GLY A 213 10.07 -0.13 -14.91
C GLY A 213 10.05 -1.34 -13.97
N GLY A 214 9.84 -2.54 -14.52
CA GLY A 214 9.81 -3.78 -13.75
C GLY A 214 11.19 -4.40 -13.62
N ILE A 215 11.59 -5.13 -14.66
CA ILE A 215 12.86 -5.84 -14.81
C ILE A 215 13.65 -5.11 -15.90
N ASP A 216 14.77 -4.48 -15.53
CA ASP A 216 15.66 -3.76 -16.45
C ASP A 216 17.05 -4.37 -16.34
N VAL A 217 17.42 -5.11 -17.38
CA VAL A 217 18.58 -5.99 -17.36
C VAL A 217 19.37 -5.88 -18.65
N LYS A 218 20.69 -5.90 -18.49
CA LYS A 218 21.65 -5.61 -19.55
C LYS A 218 22.60 -6.78 -19.73
N ASN A 219 23.09 -6.99 -20.96
CA ASN A 219 24.07 -8.01 -21.29
C ASN A 219 23.67 -9.45 -20.87
N THR A 220 22.39 -9.73 -20.69
CA THR A 220 21.91 -11.02 -20.17
C THR A 220 22.21 -12.19 -21.12
N LEU A 221 22.44 -13.39 -20.61
CA LEU A 221 22.63 -14.61 -21.42
C LEU A 221 21.65 -15.70 -20.96
N ASP A 222 20.72 -16.10 -21.83
CA ASP A 222 19.82 -17.25 -21.62
C ASP A 222 18.91 -17.13 -20.37
N TRP A 223 18.49 -15.90 -20.03
CA TRP A 223 17.58 -15.68 -18.89
C TRP A 223 16.18 -16.22 -19.16
N THR A 224 15.51 -16.67 -18.10
CA THR A 224 14.09 -17.02 -18.12
C THR A 224 13.28 -16.05 -17.27
N ILE A 225 12.35 -15.34 -17.90
CA ILE A 225 11.42 -14.44 -17.22
C ILE A 225 10.01 -14.93 -17.54
N SER A 226 9.40 -15.66 -16.61
CA SER A 226 8.13 -16.34 -16.89
C SER A 226 7.11 -16.28 -15.78
N ASP A 227 5.83 -16.37 -16.15
CA ASP A 227 4.75 -16.55 -15.18
C ASP A 227 4.66 -15.41 -14.16
N ASN A 228 5.12 -14.19 -14.51
CA ASN A 228 5.05 -13.02 -13.65
C ASN A 228 3.82 -12.17 -13.98
N VAL A 229 3.35 -11.40 -13.00
CA VAL A 229 2.23 -10.46 -13.15
C VAL A 229 2.74 -9.05 -12.85
N PHE A 230 2.48 -8.11 -13.76
CA PHE A 230 2.82 -6.68 -13.62
C PHE A 230 1.54 -5.85 -13.65
N ILE A 231 1.32 -5.04 -12.61
CA ILE A 231 0.11 -4.23 -12.46
C ILE A 231 0.47 -2.80 -12.11
N GLY A 232 0.08 -1.83 -12.93
CA GLY A 232 0.24 -0.42 -12.57
C GLY A 232 1.69 0.03 -12.44
N ILE A 233 2.59 -0.51 -13.27
CA ILE A 233 3.97 0.01 -13.38
C ILE A 233 3.94 1.22 -14.32
N GLN A 234 3.74 2.41 -13.73
CA GLN A 234 3.46 3.65 -14.46
C GLN A 234 4.38 4.77 -14.02
N GLY A 235 4.95 5.47 -14.99
CA GLY A 235 5.57 6.78 -14.84
C GLY A 235 4.52 7.87 -14.66
N ARG A 236 4.98 9.04 -14.21
CA ARG A 236 4.14 10.19 -13.89
C ARG A 236 3.24 10.63 -15.05
N THR A 237 3.71 10.51 -16.30
CA THR A 237 3.00 10.92 -17.51
C THR A 237 2.57 9.76 -18.40
N ARG A 238 2.65 8.52 -17.89
CA ARG A 238 2.44 7.27 -18.65
C ARG A 238 3.49 7.01 -19.74
N GLU A 239 4.70 7.53 -19.55
CA GLU A 239 5.84 7.41 -20.50
C GLU A 239 7.03 6.66 -19.88
N GLY A 240 6.74 5.77 -18.92
CA GLY A 240 7.69 4.92 -18.22
C GLY A 240 8.42 3.92 -19.10
N ARG A 241 9.36 3.18 -18.50
CA ARG A 241 10.14 2.14 -19.16
C ARG A 241 9.40 0.81 -19.18
N GLY A 242 9.95 -0.17 -19.92
CA GLY A 242 9.40 -1.52 -19.99
C GLY A 242 9.26 -2.20 -18.63
N CYS A 243 8.15 -2.90 -18.41
CA CYS A 243 8.02 -3.87 -17.32
C CYS A 243 9.05 -4.98 -17.46
N ILE A 244 9.37 -5.39 -18.69
CA ILE A 244 10.56 -6.19 -18.99
C ILE A 244 11.35 -5.46 -20.07
N TYR A 245 12.58 -5.10 -19.74
CA TYR A 245 13.47 -4.36 -20.62
C TYR A 245 14.80 -5.10 -20.75
N ILE A 246 15.06 -5.62 -21.95
CA ILE A 246 16.29 -6.30 -22.33
C ILE A 246 17.09 -5.38 -23.24
N SER A 247 18.31 -5.04 -22.85
CA SER A 247 19.15 -4.11 -23.61
C SER A 247 20.64 -4.44 -23.53
N GLU A 248 21.44 -3.67 -24.28
CA GLU A 248 22.90 -3.80 -24.38
C GLU A 248 23.36 -5.25 -24.57
N ASN A 249 23.13 -5.79 -25.78
CA ASN A 249 23.61 -7.11 -26.16
C ASN A 249 23.05 -8.25 -25.28
N GLY A 250 21.80 -8.11 -24.78
CA GLY A 250 21.10 -9.22 -24.13
C GLY A 250 20.79 -10.34 -25.13
N ARG A 251 21.08 -11.59 -24.78
CA ARG A 251 21.02 -12.76 -25.65
C ARG A 251 20.17 -13.89 -25.08
N GLY A 252 19.38 -14.53 -25.94
CA GLY A 252 18.73 -15.82 -25.63
C GLY A 252 17.64 -15.76 -24.57
N CYS A 253 17.19 -14.57 -24.15
CA CYS A 253 16.17 -14.45 -23.10
C CYS A 253 14.83 -15.03 -23.55
N ARG A 254 14.20 -15.81 -22.67
CA ARG A 254 12.84 -16.32 -22.81
C ARG A 254 11.90 -15.52 -21.92
N ILE A 255 10.97 -14.80 -22.55
CA ILE A 255 9.98 -13.96 -21.88
C ILE A 255 8.60 -14.55 -22.17
N GLU A 256 8.08 -15.36 -21.26
CA GLU A 256 6.90 -16.19 -21.54
C GLU A 256 5.84 -16.26 -20.44
N ARG A 257 4.56 -16.33 -20.83
CA ARG A 257 3.42 -16.45 -19.89
C ARG A 257 3.36 -15.34 -18.84
N ASN A 258 3.90 -14.17 -19.14
CA ASN A 258 3.77 -13.00 -18.27
C ASN A 258 2.47 -12.25 -18.57
N ILE A 259 1.92 -11.62 -17.54
CA ILE A 259 0.69 -10.84 -17.59
C ILE A 259 1.03 -9.38 -17.28
N PHE A 260 0.63 -8.46 -18.15
CA PHE A 260 0.85 -7.02 -18.00
C PHE A 260 -0.48 -6.29 -18.04
N ILE A 261 -0.78 -5.55 -16.98
CA ILE A 261 -2.06 -4.89 -16.79
C ILE A 261 -1.83 -3.44 -16.34
N ASP A 262 -2.33 -2.49 -17.12
CA ASP A 262 -2.25 -1.07 -16.81
C ASP A 262 -0.82 -0.55 -16.59
N CYS A 263 0.16 -1.09 -17.34
CA CYS A 263 1.55 -0.62 -17.31
C CYS A 263 1.80 0.42 -18.41
N ASP A 264 2.95 1.08 -18.47
CA ASP A 264 3.25 1.99 -19.59
C ASP A 264 3.67 1.19 -20.82
N ILE A 265 4.76 0.42 -20.66
CA ILE A 265 5.30 -0.48 -21.67
C ILE A 265 5.38 -1.89 -21.10
N ALA A 266 4.82 -2.90 -21.77
CA ALA A 266 4.92 -4.29 -21.27
C ALA A 266 6.32 -4.88 -21.50
N ILE A 267 6.73 -5.04 -22.76
CA ILE A 267 8.03 -5.64 -23.11
C ILE A 267 8.79 -4.72 -24.04
N ALA A 268 10.06 -4.45 -23.73
CA ALA A 268 10.98 -3.72 -24.57
C ALA A 268 12.23 -4.58 -24.87
N LEU A 269 12.34 -5.00 -26.13
CA LEU A 269 13.57 -5.58 -26.69
C LEU A 269 14.38 -4.43 -27.31
N GLY A 270 15.15 -3.74 -26.48
CA GLY A 270 15.91 -2.55 -26.84
C GLY A 270 15.19 -1.22 -26.66
N ASN A 271 15.93 -0.12 -26.86
CA ASN A 271 15.46 1.25 -26.62
C ASN A 271 15.97 2.20 -27.72
N PRO A 272 15.08 2.97 -28.37
CA PRO A 272 15.45 3.87 -29.46
C PRO A 272 16.32 5.06 -29.02
N SER A 273 16.33 5.42 -27.74
CA SER A 273 17.04 6.59 -27.22
C SER A 273 18.53 6.33 -26.92
N LEU A 274 18.98 5.07 -26.89
CA LEU A 274 20.34 4.70 -26.46
C LEU A 274 21.30 4.52 -27.65
N GLY A 275 21.42 5.52 -28.53
CA GLY A 275 22.12 5.45 -29.83
C GLY A 275 23.60 4.99 -29.87
N TYR A 276 24.18 4.47 -28.79
CA TYR A 276 25.55 3.95 -28.71
C TYR A 276 25.69 2.45 -29.01
N SER A 277 24.66 1.61 -28.85
CA SER A 277 24.74 0.19 -29.25
C SER A 277 23.78 -0.12 -30.42
N PRO A 278 24.30 -0.58 -31.57
CA PRO A 278 23.47 -0.96 -32.72
C PRO A 278 22.71 -2.27 -32.50
N LEU A 279 23.06 -3.07 -31.48
CA LEU A 279 22.36 -4.30 -31.11
C LEU A 279 22.02 -4.30 -29.61
N GLN A 280 20.74 -4.43 -29.31
CA GLN A 280 20.19 -4.36 -27.96
C GLN A 280 19.74 -5.73 -27.45
N ALA A 281 19.03 -6.50 -28.29
CA ALA A 281 18.56 -7.85 -27.96
C ALA A 281 18.81 -8.82 -29.13
N ILE A 282 19.28 -10.02 -28.83
CA ILE A 282 19.71 -11.03 -29.81
C ILE A 282 19.13 -12.40 -29.45
N ASN A 283 18.48 -13.08 -30.40
CA ASN A 283 17.89 -14.42 -30.16
C ASN A 283 16.89 -14.47 -28.99
N CYS A 284 16.35 -13.33 -28.55
CA CYS A 284 15.36 -13.29 -27.47
C CYS A 284 13.97 -13.64 -28.01
N VAL A 285 13.17 -14.31 -27.18
CA VAL A 285 11.82 -14.78 -27.53
C VAL A 285 10.81 -14.22 -26.52
N ALA A 286 9.94 -13.33 -26.99
CA ALA A 286 8.76 -12.87 -26.27
C ALA A 286 7.54 -13.66 -26.76
N GLN A 287 7.07 -14.62 -25.96
CA GLN A 287 6.02 -15.53 -26.39
C GLN A 287 4.92 -15.82 -25.38
N ASN A 288 3.70 -16.06 -25.86
CA ASN A 288 2.56 -16.42 -24.99
C ASN A 288 2.37 -15.45 -23.82
N ASN A 289 2.60 -14.15 -24.01
CA ASN A 289 2.33 -13.14 -22.98
C ASN A 289 0.94 -12.53 -23.20
N PHE A 290 0.33 -12.06 -22.11
CA PHE A 290 -0.91 -11.29 -22.14
C PHE A 290 -0.65 -9.83 -21.76
N VAL A 291 -1.10 -8.89 -22.59
CA VAL A 291 -0.91 -7.45 -22.39
C VAL A 291 -2.25 -6.73 -22.50
N SER A 292 -2.58 -5.90 -21.51
CA SER A 292 -3.74 -5.01 -21.56
C SER A 292 -3.48 -3.70 -20.80
N GLN A 293 -4.01 -2.61 -21.34
CA GLN A 293 -3.85 -1.23 -20.86
C GLN A 293 -2.38 -0.77 -20.76
N CYS A 294 -1.56 -1.09 -21.77
CA CYS A 294 -0.22 -0.55 -22.01
C CYS A 294 -0.23 0.49 -23.16
N PRO A 295 -0.68 1.74 -22.89
CA PRO A 295 -0.98 2.72 -23.93
C PRO A 295 0.27 3.28 -24.63
N GLU A 296 1.43 3.27 -23.97
CA GLU A 296 2.66 3.75 -24.59
C GLU A 296 3.18 2.73 -25.60
N THR A 297 3.35 1.47 -25.20
CA THR A 297 3.65 0.35 -26.12
C THR A 297 3.33 -1.01 -25.49
N GLY A 298 2.69 -1.92 -26.23
CA GLY A 298 2.57 -3.31 -25.81
C GLY A 298 3.94 -4.01 -25.85
N ILE A 299 4.42 -4.35 -27.04
CA ILE A 299 5.73 -4.99 -27.24
C ILE A 299 6.57 -4.16 -28.21
N LEU A 300 7.73 -3.71 -27.78
CA LEU A 300 8.73 -2.99 -28.58
C LEU A 300 9.85 -3.93 -29.06
N ALA A 301 10.20 -3.84 -30.34
CA ALA A 301 11.47 -4.31 -30.88
C ALA A 301 12.24 -3.14 -31.52
N CYS A 302 13.47 -2.91 -31.05
CA CYS A 302 14.35 -1.86 -31.56
C CYS A 302 15.81 -2.32 -31.49
N TYR A 303 16.54 -2.24 -32.62
CA TYR A 303 17.93 -2.69 -32.69
C TYR A 303 18.11 -4.15 -32.29
N THR A 304 17.24 -5.03 -32.82
CA THR A 304 17.26 -6.46 -32.48
C THR A 304 17.91 -7.31 -33.57
N ARG A 305 18.31 -8.55 -33.22
CA ARG A 305 18.75 -9.55 -34.20
C ARG A 305 18.20 -10.93 -33.86
N SER A 306 17.54 -11.56 -34.83
CA SER A 306 16.98 -12.93 -34.72
C SER A 306 16.03 -13.12 -33.52
N CYS A 307 15.42 -12.03 -33.04
CA CYS A 307 14.42 -12.08 -31.97
C CYS A 307 13.07 -12.57 -32.50
N GLN A 308 12.20 -12.99 -31.60
CA GLN A 308 10.88 -13.54 -31.95
C GLN A 308 9.80 -13.00 -31.02
N ILE A 309 8.67 -12.57 -31.60
CA ILE A 309 7.46 -12.12 -30.91
C ILE A 309 6.32 -13.04 -31.35
N LEU A 310 5.98 -14.03 -30.52
CA LEU A 310 5.16 -15.17 -30.91
C LEU A 310 3.94 -15.37 -30.02
N ASN A 311 2.77 -15.63 -30.59
CA ASN A 311 1.60 -16.07 -29.80
C ASN A 311 1.25 -15.13 -28.62
N ASN A 312 1.52 -13.83 -28.70
CA ASN A 312 1.13 -12.90 -27.63
C ASN A 312 -0.29 -12.40 -27.89
N THR A 313 -1.04 -12.12 -26.83
CA THR A 313 -2.32 -11.42 -26.92
C THR A 313 -2.16 -10.01 -26.36
N VAL A 314 -2.41 -8.99 -27.19
CA VAL A 314 -2.35 -7.58 -26.80
C VAL A 314 -3.72 -6.94 -27.01
N VAL A 315 -4.31 -6.41 -25.93
CA VAL A 315 -5.67 -5.84 -25.93
C VAL A 315 -5.62 -4.34 -25.67
N GLU A 316 -5.66 -3.56 -26.75
CA GLU A 316 -5.61 -2.10 -26.77
C GLU A 316 -6.52 -1.51 -27.89
N PRO A 317 -7.84 -1.73 -27.84
CA PRO A 317 -8.74 -1.30 -28.91
C PRO A 317 -8.70 0.22 -29.15
N ASN A 318 -8.41 0.99 -28.10
CA ASN A 318 -8.41 2.45 -28.11
C ASN A 318 -6.99 3.06 -28.09
N SER A 319 -5.95 2.31 -28.50
CA SER A 319 -4.57 2.83 -28.50
C SER A 319 -4.43 4.05 -29.41
N ARG A 320 -4.20 5.23 -28.82
CA ARG A 320 -3.90 6.46 -29.57
C ARG A 320 -2.57 6.37 -30.31
N MET A 321 -1.58 5.71 -29.70
CA MET A 321 -0.25 5.54 -30.26
C MET A 321 -0.19 4.46 -31.33
N ARG A 322 -1.17 3.53 -31.34
CA ARG A 322 -1.25 2.35 -32.23
C ARG A 322 -0.07 1.38 -32.07
N ARG A 323 0.67 1.48 -30.97
CA ARG A 323 1.91 0.74 -30.66
C ARG A 323 1.63 -0.57 -29.90
N LEU A 324 0.71 -1.41 -30.39
CA LEU A 324 0.44 -2.71 -29.74
C LEU A 324 1.65 -3.63 -29.85
N ILE A 325 2.16 -3.77 -31.08
CA ILE A 325 3.52 -4.24 -31.36
C ILE A 325 4.17 -3.14 -32.18
N TRP A 326 5.27 -2.59 -31.69
CA TRP A 326 6.01 -1.54 -32.36
C TRP A 326 7.42 -2.03 -32.71
N VAL A 327 7.74 -2.02 -33.99
CA VAL A 327 9.06 -2.38 -34.50
C VAL A 327 9.66 -1.15 -35.15
N GLN A 328 10.86 -0.74 -34.73
CA GLN A 328 11.55 0.43 -35.27
C GLN A 328 13.04 0.19 -35.40
N LYS A 329 13.73 1.01 -36.20
CA LYS A 329 15.17 0.88 -36.46
C LYS A 329 15.52 -0.49 -37.04
N SER A 330 16.72 -1.03 -36.86
CA SER A 330 17.13 -2.32 -37.44
C SER A 330 16.68 -3.52 -36.59
N ASN A 331 16.19 -4.58 -37.22
CA ASN A 331 15.63 -5.79 -36.58
C ASN A 331 15.84 -7.06 -37.44
N ASP A 332 17.08 -7.32 -37.85
CA ASP A 332 17.36 -8.38 -38.83
C ASP A 332 16.99 -9.76 -38.32
N GLY A 333 16.23 -10.52 -39.11
CA GLY A 333 15.75 -11.86 -38.73
C GLY A 333 14.63 -11.86 -37.68
N LEU A 334 14.03 -10.70 -37.37
CA LEU A 334 12.88 -10.62 -36.47
C LEU A 334 11.68 -11.39 -37.03
N ARG A 335 11.04 -12.18 -36.17
CA ARG A 335 9.78 -12.88 -36.46
C ARG A 335 8.67 -12.32 -35.59
N VAL A 336 7.56 -11.92 -36.20
CA VAL A 336 6.34 -11.47 -35.52
C VAL A 336 5.20 -12.35 -35.99
N GLU A 337 4.87 -13.40 -35.24
CA GLU A 337 3.97 -14.45 -35.73
C GLU A 337 2.92 -14.87 -34.73
N LYS A 338 1.73 -15.22 -35.26
CA LYS A 338 0.61 -15.79 -34.50
C LYS A 338 0.18 -14.97 -33.28
N ASN A 339 0.43 -13.66 -33.26
CA ASN A 339 -0.06 -12.77 -32.21
C ASN A 339 -1.54 -12.43 -32.44
N LEU A 340 -2.31 -12.27 -31.36
CA LEU A 340 -3.66 -11.73 -31.38
C LEU A 340 -3.64 -10.29 -30.90
N LEU A 341 -4.04 -9.36 -31.75
CA LEU A 341 -4.08 -7.94 -31.46
C LEU A 341 -5.52 -7.46 -31.51
N ILE A 342 -6.00 -6.95 -30.38
CA ILE A 342 -7.30 -6.26 -30.31
C ILE A 342 -7.03 -4.76 -30.34
N GLY A 343 -7.28 -4.11 -31.47
CA GLY A 343 -6.87 -2.75 -31.77
C GLY A 343 -6.03 -2.67 -33.04
N ALA A 344 -4.95 -1.89 -33.02
CA ALA A 344 -4.16 -1.65 -34.23
C ALA A 344 -3.29 -2.86 -34.64
N PRO A 345 -3.04 -3.06 -35.95
CA PRO A 345 -2.05 -4.03 -36.44
C PRO A 345 -0.63 -3.66 -35.98
N PRO A 346 0.37 -4.56 -36.11
CA PRO A 346 1.77 -4.24 -35.78
C PRO A 346 2.24 -2.99 -36.55
N GLN A 347 2.82 -2.03 -35.84
CA GLN A 347 3.41 -0.84 -36.43
C GLN A 347 4.88 -1.11 -36.75
N ILE A 348 5.23 -1.15 -38.03
CA ILE A 348 6.59 -1.44 -38.50
C ILE A 348 7.18 -0.17 -39.13
N ALA A 349 8.14 0.44 -38.44
CA ALA A 349 8.96 1.58 -38.87
C ALA A 349 10.45 1.17 -38.96
N SER A 350 10.68 -0.03 -39.49
CA SER A 350 11.98 -0.69 -39.64
C SER A 350 12.22 -1.00 -41.11
N GLU A 351 13.47 -0.86 -41.57
CA GLU A 351 13.89 -1.23 -42.93
C GLU A 351 14.32 -2.71 -43.04
N SER A 352 14.47 -3.41 -41.91
CA SER A 352 14.88 -4.81 -41.89
C SER A 352 13.80 -5.74 -42.47
N GLN A 353 14.25 -6.88 -43.01
CA GLN A 353 13.36 -7.96 -43.43
C GLN A 353 12.77 -8.65 -42.19
N ILE A 354 11.45 -8.53 -42.02
CA ILE A 354 10.70 -9.05 -40.87
C ILE A 354 9.69 -10.09 -41.34
N VAL A 355 9.75 -11.30 -40.77
CA VAL A 355 8.77 -12.36 -41.04
C VAL A 355 7.49 -12.06 -40.27
N ARG A 356 6.37 -11.99 -40.98
CA ARG A 356 5.04 -11.72 -40.40
C ARG A 356 4.05 -12.76 -40.91
N SER A 357 3.62 -13.67 -40.05
CA SER A 357 2.72 -14.75 -40.43
C SER A 357 1.72 -15.09 -39.32
N GLY A 358 0.49 -15.45 -39.68
CA GLY A 358 -0.52 -15.93 -38.71
C GLY A 358 -1.01 -14.93 -37.65
N ASN A 359 -0.56 -13.67 -37.65
CA ASN A 359 -1.09 -12.66 -36.72
C ASN A 359 -2.56 -12.38 -37.05
N VAL A 360 -3.39 -12.24 -36.01
CA VAL A 360 -4.81 -11.93 -36.12
C VAL A 360 -5.06 -10.58 -35.48
N VAL A 361 -5.74 -9.69 -36.22
CA VAL A 361 -6.14 -8.37 -35.74
C VAL A 361 -7.67 -8.31 -35.68
N ARG A 362 -8.21 -7.75 -34.60
CA ARG A 362 -9.65 -7.51 -34.42
C ARG A 362 -9.85 -6.14 -33.78
N ASP A 363 -11.01 -5.53 -33.99
CA ASP A 363 -11.32 -4.26 -33.34
C ASP A 363 -11.70 -4.45 -31.86
N GLU A 364 -12.35 -5.56 -31.53
CA GLU A 364 -12.89 -5.83 -30.20
C GLU A 364 -12.53 -7.23 -29.67
N TRP A 365 -12.42 -7.32 -28.35
CA TRP A 365 -12.21 -8.59 -27.66
C TRP A 365 -13.51 -9.38 -27.67
N ALA A 366 -13.39 -10.69 -27.91
CA ALA A 366 -14.50 -11.62 -27.82
C ALA A 366 -14.03 -12.85 -27.04
N GLU A 367 -14.83 -13.31 -26.09
CA GLU A 367 -14.51 -14.40 -25.17
C GLU A 367 -14.57 -15.78 -25.85
N ARG A 368 -13.67 -16.01 -26.82
CA ARG A 368 -13.55 -17.26 -27.57
C ARG A 368 -12.11 -17.49 -27.99
N LYS A 369 -11.70 -18.76 -28.09
CA LYS A 369 -10.37 -19.11 -28.58
C LYS A 369 -10.17 -18.69 -30.05
N VAL A 370 -8.94 -18.32 -30.36
CA VAL A 370 -8.47 -17.95 -31.70
C VAL A 370 -7.21 -18.78 -31.98
N GLY A 371 -6.94 -19.13 -33.23
CA GLY A 371 -5.72 -19.86 -33.63
C GLY A 371 -4.42 -19.04 -33.51
N ALA A 372 -4.47 -17.91 -32.82
CA ALA A 372 -3.40 -16.95 -32.58
C ALA A 372 -3.59 -16.33 -31.19
N GLY A 373 -2.51 -15.83 -30.60
CA GLY A 373 -2.48 -15.27 -29.26
C GLY A 373 -2.05 -16.28 -28.20
N GLN A 374 -2.05 -15.81 -26.95
CA GLN A 374 -1.62 -16.60 -25.81
C GLN A 374 -2.56 -17.79 -25.58
N ASN A 375 -2.05 -18.86 -24.97
CA ASN A 375 -2.81 -20.09 -24.71
C ASN A 375 -2.84 -20.55 -23.24
N PHE A 376 -2.35 -19.72 -22.30
CA PHE A 376 -2.24 -20.06 -20.89
C PHE A 376 -3.39 -19.49 -20.03
N LEU A 377 -3.98 -18.35 -20.41
CA LEU A 377 -5.21 -17.83 -19.82
C LEU A 377 -6.43 -18.29 -20.62
N SER A 378 -7.47 -18.73 -19.90
CA SER A 378 -8.79 -18.96 -20.50
C SER A 378 -9.39 -17.65 -21.02
N PRO A 379 -10.31 -17.69 -22.00
CA PRO A 379 -11.00 -16.48 -22.46
C PRO A 379 -11.66 -15.68 -21.32
N SER A 380 -12.28 -16.35 -20.34
CA SER A 380 -12.86 -15.69 -19.16
C SER A 380 -11.81 -15.02 -18.29
N ALA A 381 -10.65 -15.66 -18.08
CA ALA A 381 -9.55 -15.04 -17.35
C ALA A 381 -9.02 -13.79 -18.06
N VAL A 382 -8.97 -13.80 -19.40
CA VAL A 382 -8.64 -12.60 -20.19
C VAL A 382 -9.66 -11.49 -19.96
N THR A 383 -10.96 -11.78 -20.00
CA THR A 383 -12.02 -10.81 -19.70
C THR A 383 -11.83 -10.20 -18.31
N GLN A 384 -11.61 -11.03 -17.28
CA GLN A 384 -11.37 -10.56 -15.91
C GLN A 384 -10.08 -9.73 -15.78
N ALA A 385 -9.03 -10.07 -16.53
CA ALA A 385 -7.78 -9.33 -16.53
C ALA A 385 -7.93 -7.95 -17.18
N ILE A 386 -8.73 -7.82 -18.25
CA ILE A 386 -9.06 -6.53 -18.88
C ILE A 386 -9.82 -5.63 -17.89
N GLU A 387 -10.75 -6.20 -17.11
CA GLU A 387 -11.58 -5.47 -16.14
C GLU A 387 -10.85 -5.12 -14.83
N LEU A 388 -9.72 -5.80 -14.55
CA LEU A 388 -9.03 -5.70 -13.26
C LEU A 388 -8.69 -4.26 -12.84
N PRO A 389 -8.16 -3.36 -13.69
CA PRO A 389 -7.84 -1.99 -13.27
C PRO A 389 -9.07 -1.20 -12.79
N GLN A 390 -10.22 -1.37 -13.45
CA GLN A 390 -11.45 -0.72 -13.05
C GLN A 390 -11.96 -1.27 -11.73
N LYS A 391 -11.90 -2.60 -11.54
CA LYS A 391 -12.22 -3.26 -10.28
C LYS A 391 -11.34 -2.75 -9.14
N LEU A 392 -10.01 -2.76 -9.31
CA LEU A 392 -9.07 -2.26 -8.29
C LEU A 392 -9.32 -0.79 -7.94
N LYS A 393 -9.65 0.05 -8.94
CA LYS A 393 -10.02 1.45 -8.72
C LYS A 393 -11.34 1.58 -7.96
N ALA A 394 -12.34 0.77 -8.28
CA ALA A 394 -13.62 0.74 -7.59
C ALA A 394 -13.45 0.27 -6.13
N ASP A 395 -12.69 -0.80 -5.90
CA ASP A 395 -12.37 -1.34 -4.57
C ASP A 395 -11.66 -0.28 -3.71
N ARG A 396 -10.68 0.44 -4.28
CA ARG A 396 -9.99 1.55 -3.59
C ARG A 396 -10.94 2.71 -3.29
N LYS A 397 -11.81 3.07 -4.23
CA LYS A 397 -12.81 4.14 -4.02
C LYS A 397 -13.82 3.73 -2.95
N GLN A 398 -14.26 2.49 -2.95
CA GLN A 398 -15.17 1.92 -1.97
C GLN A 398 -14.50 1.92 -0.59
N ALA A 399 -13.28 1.40 -0.47
CA ALA A 399 -12.49 1.45 0.77
C ALA A 399 -12.25 2.88 1.27
N ALA A 400 -12.07 3.84 0.36
CA ALA A 400 -11.95 5.26 0.71
C ALA A 400 -13.30 5.91 1.12
N THR A 401 -14.42 5.43 0.58
CA THR A 401 -15.78 5.93 0.88
C THR A 401 -16.33 5.32 2.17
N ASP A 402 -15.99 4.05 2.44
CA ASP A 402 -16.32 3.34 3.68
C ASP A 402 -15.54 3.88 4.89
N ARG A 403 -14.51 4.70 4.66
CA ARG A 403 -13.88 5.49 5.70
C ARG A 403 -14.79 6.64 6.11
N ILE A 404 -15.32 6.53 7.33
CA ILE A 404 -16.00 7.63 7.99
C ILE A 404 -15.01 8.80 8.12
N LYS A 405 -15.33 9.97 7.54
CA LYS A 405 -14.57 11.21 7.81
C LYS A 405 -14.50 11.39 9.34
N PRO A 406 -13.32 11.69 9.92
CA PRO A 406 -13.15 11.70 11.37
C PRO A 406 -14.25 12.51 12.06
N GLY A 407 -14.96 11.87 12.97
CA GLY A 407 -16.04 12.48 13.71
C GLY A 407 -17.45 12.31 13.15
N ILE A 408 -17.64 12.17 11.83
CA ILE A 408 -18.99 12.20 11.19
C ILE A 408 -19.82 10.97 11.52
N GLN A 409 -20.92 11.15 12.25
CA GLN A 409 -21.84 10.07 12.58
C GLN A 409 -22.99 9.99 11.58
N PRO A 410 -23.41 8.77 11.16
CA PRO A 410 -24.58 8.61 10.29
C PRO A 410 -25.85 9.21 10.92
N PRO A 411 -26.76 9.80 10.13
CA PRO A 411 -28.01 10.38 10.66
C PRO A 411 -28.83 9.41 11.50
N GLN A 412 -28.88 8.13 11.12
CA GLN A 412 -29.58 7.09 11.89
C GLN A 412 -28.94 6.82 13.25
N VAL A 413 -27.62 6.95 13.37
CA VAL A 413 -26.90 6.82 14.65
C VAL A 413 -27.25 7.99 15.56
N LEU A 414 -27.25 9.22 15.03
CA LEU A 414 -27.63 10.41 15.80
C LEU A 414 -29.09 10.33 16.27
N ALA A 415 -30.00 9.83 15.43
CA ALA A 415 -31.40 9.62 15.80
C ALA A 415 -31.56 8.55 16.90
N ALA A 416 -30.85 7.43 16.79
CA ALA A 416 -30.88 6.38 17.82
C ALA A 416 -30.35 6.90 19.16
N MET A 417 -29.24 7.66 19.15
CA MET A 417 -28.68 8.20 20.39
C MET A 417 -29.54 9.30 21.02
N ARG A 418 -30.33 10.05 20.22
CA ARG A 418 -31.39 10.93 20.77
C ARG A 418 -32.39 10.15 21.61
N GLN A 419 -32.88 9.02 21.10
CA GLN A 419 -33.84 8.20 21.84
C GLN A 419 -33.24 7.63 23.15
N VAL A 420 -31.94 7.31 23.15
CA VAL A 420 -31.23 6.90 24.38
C VAL A 420 -31.18 8.05 25.39
N HIS A 421 -30.82 9.25 24.92
CA HIS A 421 -30.63 10.44 25.76
C HIS A 421 -31.93 11.12 26.21
N GLU A 422 -33.07 10.89 25.55
CA GLU A 422 -34.39 11.43 25.92
C GLU A 422 -34.78 11.17 27.39
N ARG A 423 -34.26 10.09 27.98
CA ARG A 423 -34.52 9.69 29.37
C ARG A 423 -33.34 9.94 30.30
N PHE A 424 -32.30 10.63 29.83
CA PHE A 424 -31.13 10.94 30.63
C PHE A 424 -31.45 11.98 31.71
N ASP A 425 -31.15 11.63 32.97
CA ASP A 425 -31.35 12.48 34.16
C ASP A 425 -30.05 12.67 34.98
N GLY A 426 -28.91 12.36 34.37
CA GLY A 426 -27.60 12.37 35.01
C GLY A 426 -26.86 13.71 34.92
N GLN A 427 -25.53 13.64 34.98
CA GLN A 427 -24.67 14.82 34.92
C GLN A 427 -24.40 15.24 33.47
N SER A 428 -25.10 16.29 33.00
CA SER A 428 -24.81 16.88 31.68
C SER A 428 -23.34 17.25 31.53
N GLY A 429 -22.78 16.89 30.38
CA GLY A 429 -21.38 17.11 30.01
C GLY A 429 -20.38 16.14 30.64
N TYR A 430 -20.80 15.25 31.54
CA TYR A 430 -19.89 14.28 32.14
C TYR A 430 -19.62 13.12 31.19
N VAL A 431 -18.33 12.88 30.90
CA VAL A 431 -17.88 11.84 29.98
C VAL A 431 -17.11 10.76 30.74
N ALA A 432 -17.70 9.58 30.88
CA ALA A 432 -17.01 8.41 31.40
C ALA A 432 -15.97 7.90 30.38
N GLN A 433 -14.90 7.31 30.89
CA GLN A 433 -13.77 6.85 30.10
C GLN A 433 -13.55 5.37 30.42
N PHE A 434 -14.11 4.46 29.63
CA PHE A 434 -13.99 3.02 29.85
C PHE A 434 -12.87 2.44 29.01
N GLY A 435 -11.95 1.70 29.63
CA GLY A 435 -10.88 1.07 28.87
C GLY A 435 -9.63 0.66 29.63
N ASP A 436 -8.55 0.57 28.86
CA ASP A 436 -7.26 0.07 29.31
C ASP A 436 -6.24 1.20 29.60
N SER A 437 -4.94 0.89 29.51
CA SER A 437 -3.84 1.85 29.70
C SER A 437 -3.94 3.07 28.78
N ILE A 438 -4.46 2.91 27.57
CA ILE A 438 -4.60 3.99 26.60
C ILE A 438 -5.65 4.99 27.11
N THR A 439 -6.75 4.51 27.69
CA THR A 439 -7.78 5.35 28.32
C THR A 439 -7.37 5.88 29.70
N HIS A 440 -6.56 5.13 30.45
CA HIS A 440 -6.05 5.52 31.77
C HIS A 440 -5.03 6.67 31.73
N SER A 441 -4.35 6.86 30.60
CA SER A 441 -3.33 7.90 30.45
C SER A 441 -3.88 9.32 30.67
N MET A 442 -3.15 10.14 31.43
CA MET A 442 -3.47 11.57 31.58
C MET A 442 -3.34 12.36 30.27
N ALA A 443 -2.66 11.83 29.26
CA ALA A 443 -2.63 12.44 27.92
C ALA A 443 -3.97 12.28 27.18
N PHE A 444 -4.80 11.32 27.59
CA PHE A 444 -6.14 11.13 27.03
C PHE A 444 -7.20 11.94 27.76
N TRP A 445 -8.00 12.66 26.98
CA TRP A 445 -9.20 13.43 27.33
C TRP A 445 -9.00 14.58 28.32
N THR A 446 -7.97 14.54 29.18
CA THR A 446 -7.60 15.62 30.11
C THR A 446 -7.47 16.98 29.42
N PRO A 447 -6.81 17.12 28.25
CA PRO A 447 -6.69 18.40 27.55
C PRO A 447 -8.00 19.14 27.30
N ILE A 448 -9.09 18.41 27.07
CA ILE A 448 -10.41 18.99 26.78
C ILE A 448 -10.93 19.80 27.97
N GLY A 449 -10.52 19.45 29.20
CA GLY A 449 -10.95 20.12 30.43
C GLY A 449 -10.22 21.42 30.76
N TRP A 450 -9.20 21.80 29.99
CA TRP A 450 -8.46 23.05 30.25
C TRP A 450 -8.09 23.85 28.99
N ASP A 451 -8.04 23.23 27.82
CA ASP A 451 -7.80 23.89 26.53
C ASP A 451 -9.09 24.08 25.70
N GLU A 452 -8.98 24.77 24.57
CA GLU A 452 -10.07 25.12 23.67
C GLU A 452 -9.90 24.42 22.30
N PRO A 453 -10.35 23.16 22.15
CA PRO A 453 -10.15 22.35 20.94
C PRO A 453 -10.74 22.98 19.68
N GLN A 454 -11.81 23.78 19.81
CA GLN A 454 -12.49 24.40 18.67
C GLN A 454 -11.61 25.38 17.88
N ARG A 455 -10.47 25.84 18.43
CA ARG A 455 -9.54 26.70 17.69
C ARG A 455 -8.89 26.01 16.49
N TYR A 456 -8.98 24.68 16.43
CA TYR A 456 -8.48 23.85 15.33
C TYR A 456 -9.57 23.47 14.33
N LEU A 457 -10.80 23.94 14.50
CA LEU A 457 -11.85 23.83 13.48
C LEU A 457 -11.58 24.88 12.39
N THR A 458 -10.83 24.49 11.37
CA THR A 458 -10.41 25.36 10.25
C THR A 458 -11.38 25.35 9.08
N HIS A 459 -12.40 24.48 9.12
CA HIS A 459 -13.39 24.30 8.06
C HIS A 459 -14.79 24.42 8.63
N ASP A 460 -15.68 25.06 7.87
CA ASP A 460 -17.10 25.14 8.21
C ASP A 460 -17.76 23.78 7.89
N ASP A 461 -18.22 23.10 8.94
CA ASP A 461 -18.95 21.84 8.87
C ASP A 461 -20.45 22.01 9.17
N GLY A 462 -20.94 23.26 9.20
CA GLY A 462 -22.33 23.60 9.49
C GLY A 462 -22.71 23.49 10.97
N LEU A 463 -21.76 23.14 11.84
CA LEU A 463 -21.99 23.06 13.29
C LEU A 463 -21.38 24.25 14.03
N PRO A 464 -21.98 24.72 15.14
CA PRO A 464 -21.38 25.78 15.93
C PRO A 464 -20.02 25.38 16.53
N ASN A 465 -19.12 26.35 16.71
CA ASN A 465 -17.80 26.08 17.29
C ASN A 465 -17.83 25.90 18.82
N ARG A 466 -18.91 26.33 19.48
CA ARG A 466 -19.02 26.35 20.95
C ARG A 466 -20.40 25.85 21.43
N PRO A 467 -20.46 25.20 22.60
CA PRO A 467 -21.71 24.74 23.19
C PRO A 467 -22.52 25.92 23.75
N LYS A 468 -23.61 26.31 23.08
CA LYS A 468 -24.42 27.50 23.44
C LYS A 468 -23.52 28.73 23.67
N LYS A 469 -23.61 29.36 24.84
CA LYS A 469 -22.78 30.51 25.25
C LYS A 469 -21.56 30.09 26.11
N MET A 470 -21.27 28.80 26.23
CA MET A 470 -20.20 28.24 27.07
C MET A 470 -18.95 27.91 26.24
N ARG A 471 -17.85 27.57 26.92
CA ARG A 471 -16.65 26.97 26.30
C ARG A 471 -16.68 25.46 26.48
N TRP A 472 -15.98 24.72 25.62
CA TRP A 472 -15.94 23.25 25.73
C TRP A 472 -15.38 22.79 27.07
N ARG A 473 -14.32 23.45 27.55
CA ARG A 473 -13.73 23.17 28.87
C ARG A 473 -14.66 23.40 30.06
N ASP A 474 -15.70 24.23 29.91
CA ASP A 474 -16.67 24.49 30.96
C ASP A 474 -17.84 23.49 30.92
N TYR A 475 -18.13 22.93 29.74
CA TYR A 475 -19.20 21.95 29.55
C TYR A 475 -18.72 20.52 29.87
N VAL A 476 -17.56 20.12 29.36
CA VAL A 476 -17.05 18.75 29.47
C VAL A 476 -16.46 18.49 30.85
N LYS A 477 -17.00 17.49 31.55
CA LYS A 477 -16.60 17.07 32.90
C LYS A 477 -16.00 15.66 32.87
N GLY A 478 -15.34 15.27 33.96
CA GLY A 478 -14.73 13.93 34.11
C GLY A 478 -13.45 13.73 33.31
N THR A 479 -12.87 14.80 32.74
CA THR A 479 -11.71 14.71 31.82
C THR A 479 -10.46 14.12 32.48
N ARG A 480 -10.31 14.29 33.79
CA ARG A 480 -9.17 13.81 34.60
C ARG A 480 -9.47 12.54 35.40
N ASP A 481 -10.64 11.94 35.24
CA ASP A 481 -11.10 10.85 36.12
C ASP A 481 -10.51 9.53 35.61
N LYS A 482 -9.41 9.12 36.25
CA LYS A 482 -8.58 7.97 35.88
C LYS A 482 -8.45 7.00 37.04
N GLY A 483 -8.57 5.71 36.78
CA GLY A 483 -8.46 4.67 37.79
C GLY A 483 -9.61 3.67 37.76
N PRO A 484 -9.49 2.55 38.50
CA PRO A 484 -10.50 1.49 38.53
C PRO A 484 -11.90 1.99 38.92
N GLU A 485 -11.97 2.93 39.85
CA GLU A 485 -13.19 3.59 40.33
C GLU A 485 -13.90 4.43 39.25
N HIS A 486 -13.17 4.76 38.18
CA HIS A 486 -13.63 5.50 37.02
C HIS A 486 -13.76 4.62 35.76
N GLY A 487 -13.53 3.31 35.89
CA GLY A 487 -13.74 2.33 34.82
C GLY A 487 -12.62 2.25 33.78
N ASN A 488 -11.45 2.81 34.07
CA ASN A 488 -10.26 2.68 33.21
C ASN A 488 -9.01 2.35 34.03
N TYR A 489 -8.23 1.37 33.56
CA TYR A 489 -6.96 1.08 34.21
C TYR A 489 -6.00 0.31 33.29
N SER A 490 -4.70 0.43 33.59
CA SER A 490 -3.68 -0.29 32.85
C SER A 490 -3.88 -1.82 32.93
N GLY A 491 -3.66 -2.50 31.80
CA GLY A 491 -3.79 -3.96 31.69
C GLY A 491 -5.23 -4.49 31.61
N TRP A 492 -6.24 -3.63 31.69
CA TRP A 492 -7.62 -4.07 31.61
C TRP A 492 -7.97 -4.64 30.24
N ARG A 493 -8.81 -5.68 30.28
CA ARG A 493 -9.50 -6.30 29.16
C ARG A 493 -10.99 -6.01 29.27
N VAL A 494 -11.78 -6.41 28.25
CA VAL A 494 -13.23 -6.14 28.25
C VAL A 494 -13.94 -6.69 29.50
N GLY A 495 -13.47 -7.82 30.03
CA GLY A 495 -14.01 -8.43 31.24
C GLY A 495 -13.83 -7.59 32.52
N GLN A 496 -12.76 -6.80 32.63
CA GLN A 496 -12.58 -5.87 33.76
C GLN A 496 -13.49 -4.65 33.62
N VAL A 497 -13.64 -4.11 32.41
CA VAL A 497 -14.58 -3.00 32.14
C VAL A 497 -16.00 -3.41 32.53
N LEU A 498 -16.43 -4.62 32.15
CA LEU A 498 -17.73 -5.18 32.52
C LEU A 498 -17.98 -5.27 34.03
N LYS A 499 -16.94 -5.49 34.83
CA LYS A 499 -17.08 -5.55 36.30
C LYS A 499 -17.22 -4.16 36.92
N ALA A 500 -16.70 -3.13 36.25
CA ALA A 500 -16.68 -1.76 36.77
C ALA A 500 -17.85 -0.91 36.27
N VAL A 501 -18.37 -1.18 35.08
CA VAL A 501 -19.30 -0.30 34.35
C VAL A 501 -20.51 0.14 35.18
N ASP A 502 -21.20 -0.77 35.86
CA ASP A 502 -22.42 -0.43 36.62
C ASP A 502 -22.13 0.52 37.78
N ASN A 503 -21.08 0.23 38.56
CA ASN A 503 -20.66 1.09 39.67
C ASN A 503 -20.26 2.50 39.19
N VAL A 504 -19.66 2.61 38.00
CA VAL A 504 -19.32 3.91 37.40
C VAL A 504 -20.58 4.64 36.93
N LEU A 505 -21.48 3.96 36.22
CA LEU A 505 -22.74 4.53 35.74
C LEU A 505 -23.61 5.02 36.91
N GLU A 506 -23.72 4.25 37.99
CA GLU A 506 -24.48 4.61 39.19
C GLU A 506 -23.90 5.82 39.94
N LYS A 507 -22.57 5.84 40.15
CA LYS A 507 -21.91 6.89 40.94
C LYS A 507 -21.75 8.18 40.16
N GLN A 508 -21.41 8.10 38.88
CA GLN A 508 -21.06 9.27 38.08
C GLN A 508 -22.22 9.78 37.24
N LYS A 509 -23.18 8.92 36.90
CA LYS A 509 -24.32 9.24 36.02
C LYS A 509 -23.88 10.00 34.75
N PRO A 510 -22.95 9.43 33.96
CA PRO A 510 -22.33 10.10 32.82
C PRO A 510 -23.33 10.31 31.66
N GLU A 511 -23.26 11.45 30.98
CA GLU A 511 -24.05 11.73 29.76
C GLU A 511 -23.56 10.91 28.57
N ALA A 512 -22.24 10.71 28.48
CA ALA A 512 -21.61 9.88 27.45
C ALA A 512 -20.49 9.01 28.03
N ALA A 513 -20.19 7.91 27.36
CA ALA A 513 -19.09 7.03 27.72
C ALA A 513 -18.19 6.75 26.51
N ILE A 514 -16.94 7.22 26.56
CA ILE A 514 -15.93 6.83 25.58
C ILE A 514 -15.37 5.46 25.94
N ILE A 515 -15.50 4.50 25.04
CA ILE A 515 -15.14 3.10 25.27
C ILE A 515 -14.03 2.71 24.29
N MET A 516 -12.82 2.48 24.81
CA MET A 516 -11.71 1.85 24.07
C MET A 516 -11.13 0.72 24.90
N VAL A 517 -11.45 -0.52 24.54
CA VAL A 517 -10.91 -1.73 25.17
C VAL A 517 -10.73 -2.81 24.13
N GLY A 518 -9.67 -3.61 24.25
CA GLY A 518 -9.32 -4.65 23.29
C GLY A 518 -7.82 -4.79 23.09
N THR A 519 -7.05 -3.74 23.36
CA THR A 519 -5.59 -3.73 23.15
C THR A 519 -4.91 -4.84 23.95
N ASN A 520 -5.31 -5.04 25.21
CA ASN A 520 -4.81 -6.12 26.07
C ASN A 520 -5.48 -7.47 25.82
N ASP A 521 -6.69 -7.48 25.26
CA ASP A 521 -7.42 -8.71 24.92
C ASP A 521 -6.68 -9.46 23.82
N ILE A 522 -6.13 -8.74 22.84
CA ILE A 522 -5.42 -9.30 21.70
C ILE A 522 -3.93 -9.62 21.95
N SER A 523 -3.41 -9.44 23.17
CA SER A 523 -1.98 -9.66 23.46
C SER A 523 -1.46 -11.08 23.19
N GLY A 524 -2.36 -12.06 23.00
CA GLY A 524 -2.01 -13.40 22.55
C GLY A 524 -2.00 -13.57 21.02
N GLY A 525 -2.01 -12.48 20.25
CA GLY A 525 -2.02 -12.51 18.77
C GLY A 525 -3.37 -12.88 18.14
N ARG A 526 -4.45 -12.93 18.93
CA ARG A 526 -5.81 -13.24 18.44
C ARG A 526 -6.88 -12.64 19.35
N VAL A 527 -8.09 -12.46 18.81
CA VAL A 527 -9.25 -12.01 19.58
C VAL A 527 -9.81 -13.17 20.41
N PRO A 528 -10.07 -13.00 21.73
CA PRO A 528 -10.67 -14.05 22.54
C PRO A 528 -12.17 -14.20 22.24
N GLU A 529 -12.70 -15.42 22.35
CA GLU A 529 -14.10 -15.76 22.01
C GLU A 529 -15.14 -14.87 22.71
N GLY A 530 -14.92 -14.54 23.99
CA GLY A 530 -15.82 -13.69 24.78
C GLY A 530 -15.73 -12.18 24.49
N TYR A 531 -14.84 -11.73 23.61
CA TYR A 531 -14.60 -10.30 23.38
C TYR A 531 -15.85 -9.56 22.87
N ARG A 532 -16.48 -10.10 21.82
CA ARG A 532 -17.68 -9.50 21.21
C ARG A 532 -18.81 -9.38 22.22
N ALA A 533 -19.21 -10.51 22.82
CA ALA A 533 -20.31 -10.55 23.77
C ALA A 533 -20.05 -9.61 24.97
N GLY A 534 -18.79 -9.55 25.42
CA GLY A 534 -18.44 -8.66 26.52
C GLY A 534 -18.55 -7.19 26.15
N LEU A 535 -18.12 -6.80 24.95
CA LEU A 535 -18.20 -5.41 24.49
C LEU A 535 -19.65 -4.99 24.22
N GLU A 536 -20.46 -5.87 23.63
CA GLU A 536 -21.90 -5.66 23.43
C GLU A 536 -22.62 -5.43 24.77
N GLU A 537 -22.21 -6.14 25.82
CA GLU A 537 -22.79 -5.99 27.16
C GLU A 537 -22.39 -4.69 27.85
N VAL A 538 -21.13 -4.22 27.71
CA VAL A 538 -20.71 -2.88 28.21
C VAL A 538 -21.57 -1.80 27.58
N VAL A 539 -21.72 -1.87 26.26
CA VAL A 539 -22.54 -0.96 25.47
C VAL A 539 -24.00 -0.98 25.93
N ARG A 540 -24.57 -2.19 26.09
CA ARG A 540 -25.96 -2.36 26.53
C ARG A 540 -26.20 -1.71 27.90
N ARG A 541 -25.27 -1.86 28.83
CA ARG A 541 -25.35 -1.25 30.17
C ARG A 541 -25.29 0.27 30.13
N CYS A 542 -24.45 0.84 29.26
CA CYS A 542 -24.43 2.30 29.05
C CYS A 542 -25.79 2.81 28.56
N MET A 543 -26.34 2.19 27.50
CA MET A 543 -27.64 2.60 26.95
C MET A 543 -28.79 2.40 27.94
N ALA A 544 -28.76 1.34 28.75
CA ALA A 544 -29.75 1.09 29.79
C ALA A 544 -29.70 2.15 30.92
N ALA A 545 -28.54 2.76 31.16
CA ALA A 545 -28.37 3.89 32.07
C ALA A 545 -28.59 5.25 31.38
N HIS A 546 -29.14 5.27 30.16
CA HIS A 546 -29.32 6.48 29.34
C HIS A 546 -28.02 7.25 29.06
N CYS A 547 -26.88 6.59 29.21
CA CYS A 547 -25.57 7.10 28.87
C CYS A 547 -25.26 6.75 27.42
N VAL A 548 -24.94 7.75 26.59
CA VAL A 548 -24.63 7.54 25.16
C VAL A 548 -23.22 6.92 25.00
N PRO A 549 -23.09 5.67 24.54
CA PRO A 549 -21.77 5.07 24.33
C PRO A 549 -21.10 5.63 23.07
N ILE A 550 -19.77 5.76 23.10
CA ILE A 550 -18.93 6.13 21.96
C ILE A 550 -17.85 5.06 21.83
N LEU A 551 -18.05 4.14 20.88
CA LEU A 551 -17.07 3.09 20.62
C LEU A 551 -15.85 3.66 19.91
N ASN A 552 -14.67 3.17 20.30
CA ASN A 552 -13.41 3.45 19.62
C ASN A 552 -12.79 2.14 19.14
N THR A 553 -12.32 2.13 17.89
CA THR A 553 -11.41 1.08 17.40
C THR A 553 -10.08 1.15 18.14
N ILE A 554 -9.47 0.02 18.46
CA ILE A 554 -8.12 -0.02 19.04
C ILE A 554 -7.07 0.41 18.02
N ALA A 555 -5.98 1.00 18.50
CA ALA A 555 -4.91 1.53 17.66
C ALA A 555 -4.18 0.40 16.89
N PRO A 556 -3.47 0.72 15.79
CA PRO A 556 -2.47 -0.19 15.23
C PRO A 556 -1.47 -0.61 16.30
N ARG A 557 -1.04 -1.88 16.26
CA ARG A 557 -0.14 -2.46 17.26
C ARG A 557 0.91 -3.31 16.56
N ARG A 558 2.19 -3.08 16.87
CA ARG A 558 3.32 -3.76 16.25
C ARG A 558 3.19 -5.28 16.43
N GLY A 559 3.29 -6.02 15.32
CA GLY A 559 3.26 -7.48 15.29
C GLY A 559 1.92 -8.11 15.67
N HIS A 560 0.82 -7.35 15.61
CA HIS A 560 -0.53 -7.81 15.96
C HIS A 560 -1.58 -7.43 14.91
N ASP A 561 -1.17 -7.17 13.66
CA ASP A 561 -2.00 -6.61 12.60
C ASP A 561 -3.31 -7.39 12.38
N GLU A 562 -3.23 -8.73 12.25
CA GLU A 562 -4.42 -9.59 12.07
C GLU A 562 -5.38 -9.50 13.26
N ALA A 563 -4.86 -9.55 14.49
CA ALA A 563 -5.68 -9.48 15.70
C ALA A 563 -6.31 -8.08 15.90
N VAL A 564 -5.59 -7.01 15.53
CA VAL A 564 -6.11 -5.64 15.51
C VAL A 564 -7.24 -5.52 14.50
N ASP A 565 -7.05 -6.05 13.28
CA ASP A 565 -8.07 -6.05 12.25
C ASP A 565 -9.32 -6.80 12.68
N ASP A 566 -9.17 -7.97 13.28
CA ASP A 566 -10.30 -8.77 13.75
C ASP A 566 -11.06 -8.11 14.90
N ALA A 567 -10.35 -7.54 15.88
CA ALA A 567 -10.99 -6.77 16.96
C ALA A 567 -11.73 -5.55 16.40
N ASN A 568 -11.09 -4.79 15.49
CA ASN A 568 -11.68 -3.60 14.90
C ASN A 568 -12.84 -3.91 13.95
N LYS A 569 -12.84 -5.04 13.24
CA LYS A 569 -14.02 -5.55 12.51
C LYS A 569 -15.19 -5.78 13.47
N ILE A 570 -14.96 -6.37 14.63
CA ILE A 570 -15.99 -6.57 15.66
C ILE A 570 -16.51 -5.23 16.18
N ILE A 571 -15.63 -4.30 16.57
CA ILE A 571 -16.01 -2.97 17.07
C ILE A 571 -16.86 -2.21 16.05
N ARG A 572 -16.41 -2.14 14.79
CA ARG A 572 -17.15 -1.50 13.69
C ARG A 572 -18.50 -2.17 13.45
N ALA A 573 -18.55 -3.50 13.50
CA ALA A 573 -19.79 -4.25 13.34
C ALA A 573 -20.79 -3.93 14.46
N ILE A 574 -20.37 -3.92 15.72
CA ILE A 574 -21.22 -3.56 16.87
C ILE A 574 -21.74 -2.13 16.71
N ALA A 575 -20.85 -1.17 16.42
CA ALA A 575 -21.24 0.22 16.23
C ALA A 575 -22.31 0.38 15.14
N ARG A 576 -22.13 -0.31 14.01
CA ARG A 576 -23.11 -0.31 12.91
C ARG A 576 -24.43 -0.99 13.29
N GLN A 577 -24.37 -2.17 13.89
CA GLN A 577 -25.55 -3.01 14.20
C GLN A 577 -26.43 -2.39 15.28
N GLN A 578 -25.80 -1.78 16.29
CA GLN A 578 -26.51 -1.15 17.41
C GLN A 578 -26.68 0.37 17.22
N GLN A 579 -26.29 0.90 16.06
CA GLN A 579 -26.41 2.32 15.69
C GLN A 579 -25.74 3.26 16.72
N ILE A 580 -24.51 2.92 17.12
CA ILE A 580 -23.74 3.64 18.13
C ILE A 580 -22.68 4.52 17.48
N PRO A 581 -22.37 5.70 18.06
CA PRO A 581 -21.28 6.54 17.62
C PRO A 581 -19.94 5.82 17.60
N LEU A 582 -19.19 5.98 16.50
CA LEU A 582 -17.85 5.42 16.32
C LEU A 582 -16.82 6.53 16.15
N ALA A 583 -15.81 6.52 17.03
CA ALA A 583 -14.54 7.20 16.85
C ALA A 583 -13.51 6.19 16.29
N ASP A 584 -13.40 6.08 14.97
CA ASP A 584 -12.50 5.13 14.29
C ASP A 584 -11.04 5.60 14.34
N PHE A 585 -10.45 5.56 15.54
CA PHE A 585 -9.07 5.95 15.79
C PHE A 585 -8.07 5.16 14.94
N HIS A 586 -8.33 3.88 14.66
CA HIS A 586 -7.49 3.04 13.83
C HIS A 586 -7.41 3.57 12.40
N ALA A 587 -8.57 3.83 11.79
CA ALA A 587 -8.63 4.38 10.44
C ALA A 587 -7.91 5.73 10.36
N GLU A 588 -8.03 6.55 11.41
CA GLU A 588 -7.36 7.85 11.49
C GLU A 588 -5.85 7.73 11.66
N CYS A 589 -5.35 6.79 12.48
CA CYS A 589 -3.94 6.47 12.54
C CYS A 589 -3.39 6.14 11.14
N LEU A 590 -4.06 5.24 10.42
CA LEU A 590 -3.64 4.85 9.07
C LEU A 590 -3.84 5.95 8.02
N ARG A 591 -4.71 6.93 8.27
CA ARG A 591 -4.90 8.09 7.38
C ARG A 591 -3.74 9.07 7.49
N VAL A 592 -3.35 9.43 8.71
CA VAL A 592 -2.28 10.41 8.95
C VAL A 592 -0.88 9.77 8.85
N ARG A 593 -0.80 8.45 9.04
CA ARG A 593 0.41 7.63 8.93
C ARG A 593 0.11 6.30 8.23
N PRO A 594 0.06 6.28 6.88
CA PRO A 594 -0.24 5.07 6.11
C PRO A 594 0.88 4.02 6.19
N GLY A 595 0.56 2.78 5.80
CA GLY A 595 1.46 1.64 5.91
C GLY A 595 1.83 1.37 7.37
N HIS A 596 3.11 1.13 7.66
CA HIS A 596 3.62 0.99 9.02
C HIS A 596 4.28 2.26 9.56
N SER A 597 4.15 3.40 8.87
CA SER A 597 4.77 4.67 9.29
C SER A 597 4.19 5.23 10.60
N TRP A 598 3.11 4.65 11.11
CA TRP A 598 2.54 4.98 12.42
C TRP A 598 3.41 4.48 13.58
N ASP A 599 4.21 3.45 13.34
CA ASP A 599 5.05 2.80 14.34
C ASP A 599 6.26 3.68 14.68
N GLY A 600 6.49 3.93 15.96
CA GLY A 600 7.49 4.88 16.43
C GLY A 600 7.16 6.36 16.14
N THR A 601 5.98 6.68 15.59
CA THR A 601 5.52 8.06 15.36
C THR A 601 4.29 8.40 16.20
N ILE A 602 3.09 8.08 15.71
CA ILE A 602 1.81 8.28 16.44
C ILE A 602 1.52 7.11 17.38
N ILE A 603 2.12 5.95 17.15
CA ILE A 603 2.27 4.90 18.15
C ILE A 603 3.70 4.98 18.67
N SER A 604 3.87 4.91 19.98
CA SER A 604 5.15 5.10 20.62
C SER A 604 6.12 3.97 20.27
N VAL A 605 7.39 4.12 20.65
CA VAL A 605 8.43 3.12 20.39
C VAL A 605 8.13 1.75 21.02
N ASP A 606 7.24 1.68 22.01
CA ASP A 606 6.76 0.41 22.57
C ASP A 606 5.85 -0.39 21.62
N GLY A 607 5.40 0.21 20.51
CA GLY A 607 4.56 -0.43 19.49
C GLY A 607 3.13 -0.70 19.93
N VAL A 608 2.69 -0.14 21.07
CA VAL A 608 1.36 -0.41 21.66
C VAL A 608 0.59 0.87 21.96
N HIS A 609 1.22 1.84 22.63
CA HIS A 609 0.52 3.02 23.12
C HIS A 609 0.60 4.18 22.13
N PRO A 610 -0.43 5.04 22.02
CA PRO A 610 -0.30 6.30 21.32
C PRO A 610 0.87 7.12 21.86
N SER A 611 1.60 7.80 20.98
CA SER A 611 2.73 8.64 21.39
C SER A 611 2.25 9.90 22.13
N GLY A 612 3.06 10.32 23.12
CA GLY A 612 2.87 11.56 23.86
C GLY A 612 3.30 12.81 23.09
N GLY A 613 3.42 13.93 23.78
CA GLY A 613 3.78 15.24 23.19
C GLY A 613 2.71 16.29 23.45
N ALA A 614 2.51 17.19 22.49
CA ALA A 614 1.48 18.24 22.56
C ALA A 614 0.07 17.66 22.33
N SER A 615 -0.44 16.90 23.30
CA SER A 615 -1.73 16.19 23.24
C SER A 615 -2.98 17.07 23.12
N ASN A 616 -2.80 18.39 23.27
CA ASN A 616 -3.82 19.44 23.13
C ASN A 616 -3.71 20.23 21.81
N ASN A 617 -2.70 19.93 20.98
CA ASN A 617 -2.47 20.63 19.72
C ASN A 617 -3.02 19.80 18.55
N TYR A 618 -4.13 20.23 17.95
CA TYR A 618 -4.79 19.50 16.86
C TYR A 618 -4.49 20.08 15.47
N SER A 619 -3.34 20.72 15.28
CA SER A 619 -2.88 21.10 13.95
C SER A 619 -2.60 19.86 13.11
N ASP A 620 -2.89 19.90 11.81
CA ASP A 620 -2.65 18.79 10.88
C ASP A 620 -1.24 18.21 10.98
N GLU A 621 -0.25 19.05 11.28
CA GLU A 621 1.11 18.63 11.49
C GLU A 621 1.28 17.83 12.80
N ASN A 622 0.82 18.36 13.94
CA ASN A 622 0.97 17.65 15.21
C ASN A 622 0.17 16.34 15.24
N LEU A 623 -0.97 16.28 14.53
CA LEU A 623 -1.78 15.05 14.40
C LEU A 623 -1.02 13.89 13.73
N LYS A 624 0.03 14.18 12.94
CA LYS A 624 0.90 13.15 12.37
C LYS A 624 2.00 12.70 13.34
N HIS A 625 2.22 13.39 14.45
CA HIS A 625 3.37 13.15 15.32
C HIS A 625 3.00 12.82 16.77
N CYS A 626 1.77 13.14 17.20
CA CYS A 626 1.30 12.89 18.55
C CYS A 626 0.02 12.03 18.52
N GLY A 627 0.15 10.76 18.89
CA GLY A 627 -0.96 9.82 18.90
C GLY A 627 -2.09 10.22 19.85
N TYR A 628 -1.76 10.74 21.03
CA TYR A 628 -2.79 11.23 21.96
C TYR A 628 -3.50 12.49 21.46
N ALA A 629 -2.82 13.37 20.72
CA ALA A 629 -3.49 14.50 20.06
C ALA A 629 -4.50 14.02 19.03
N LEU A 630 -4.11 13.07 18.16
CA LEU A 630 -4.99 12.44 17.19
C LEU A 630 -6.20 11.78 17.86
N ARG A 631 -5.97 10.99 18.91
CA ARG A 631 -7.05 10.30 19.63
C ARG A 631 -8.04 11.28 20.26
N ASN A 632 -7.53 12.32 20.93
CA ASN A 632 -8.35 13.35 21.55
C ASN A 632 -9.17 14.11 20.49
N TRP A 633 -8.55 14.43 19.34
CA TRP A 633 -9.22 15.13 18.25
C TRP A 633 -10.38 14.32 17.66
N VAL A 634 -10.16 13.04 17.35
CA VAL A 634 -11.20 12.17 16.79
C VAL A 634 -12.37 12.04 17.75
N ASN A 635 -12.12 11.83 19.05
CA ASN A 635 -13.18 11.77 20.06
C ASN A 635 -13.89 13.11 20.24
N PHE A 636 -13.17 14.23 20.21
CA PHE A 636 -13.75 15.56 20.30
C PHE A 636 -14.71 15.83 19.14
N LEU A 637 -14.34 15.46 17.91
CA LEU A 637 -15.20 15.65 16.74
C LEU A 637 -16.51 14.83 16.85
N VAL A 638 -16.43 13.58 17.32
CA VAL A 638 -17.63 12.76 17.58
C VAL A 638 -18.48 13.39 18.69
N TYR A 639 -17.87 13.73 19.82
CA TYR A 639 -18.58 14.31 20.96
C TYR A 639 -19.24 15.64 20.63
N ARG A 640 -18.59 16.48 19.81
CA ARG A 640 -19.16 17.74 19.33
C ARG A 640 -20.43 17.51 18.50
N GLN A 641 -20.46 16.49 17.64
CA GLN A 641 -21.68 16.15 16.89
C GLN A 641 -22.79 15.67 17.81
N LEU A 642 -22.47 14.83 18.79
CA LEU A 642 -23.45 14.38 19.78
C LEU A 642 -23.99 15.56 20.60
N TYR A 643 -23.15 16.51 20.99
CA TYR A 643 -23.65 17.69 21.65
C TYR A 643 -24.72 18.41 20.83
N PHE A 644 -24.44 18.76 19.56
CA PHE A 644 -25.39 19.56 18.77
C PHE A 644 -26.59 18.78 18.24
N HIS A 645 -26.44 17.48 18.01
CA HIS A 645 -27.50 16.67 17.41
C HIS A 645 -28.20 15.74 18.39
N VAL A 646 -27.68 15.55 19.60
CA VAL A 646 -28.22 14.61 20.60
C VAL A 646 -28.50 15.32 21.91
N PHE A 647 -27.49 15.93 22.54
CA PHE A 647 -27.61 16.42 23.93
C PHE A 647 -28.29 17.80 24.03
N ALA A 648 -27.97 18.70 23.11
CA ALA A 648 -28.48 20.07 23.07
C ALA A 648 -29.53 20.28 21.98
N ALA A 649 -30.03 19.21 21.35
CA ALA A 649 -31.09 19.30 20.37
C ALA A 649 -32.33 19.92 21.02
N GLU A 650 -32.76 21.08 20.53
CA GLU A 650 -34.01 21.71 20.96
C GLU A 650 -35.17 20.74 20.68
N SER A 651 -36.05 20.55 21.67
CA SER A 651 -37.28 19.79 21.50
C SER A 651 -38.05 20.34 20.29
N PRO A 652 -38.62 19.49 19.41
CA PRO A 652 -39.43 19.95 18.30
C PRO A 652 -40.82 20.39 18.81
N THR A 653 -40.89 21.55 19.46
CA THR A 653 -42.14 22.29 19.70
C THR A 653 -41.80 23.77 19.93
N ASP A 654 -41.96 24.57 18.88
CA ASP A 654 -42.74 25.82 18.91
C ASP A 654 -43.45 25.99 17.57
#